data_AF-A0A5B2TBR7-F1
#
_entry.id   AF-A0A5B2TBR7-F1
#
_cell.length_a   1.000
_cell.length_b   1.000
_cell.length_c   1.000
_cell.angle_alpha   90.00
_cell.angle_beta   90.00
_cell.angle_gamma   90.00
#
_symmetry.space_group_name_H-M   'P 1'
#
loop_
_entity.id
_entity.type
_entity.pdbx_description
1 polymer ?
#
loop_
_entity_poly.entity_id
_entity_poly.type
_entity_poly.pdbx_seq_one_letter_code
_entity_poly.pdbx_strand_id
1 'polypeptide(L)'
;MACTPLLLLAQAAWAQPAWQKTRTGTKGNDGVSHWIGANDPAQPGGPGDGIGAALPDGTGLIPSTGMAIEIGSTGGKGGSGDVTNFVMDLAHVSGAAGGRGGDIALRLGGSTLGQGDQPSGSAVVRLYSTGGLGGGGLWNVGKGGDAGEVRLNLQGLVGAGGSALAGIMASANGGAVGTGGTEQDVAESRGGGAGGTVILDIGAPARIQTSGASAPALVAESRGGQGGNRGPGTFYSQPFTTPGGQGGTVTVTSAGTLNTGGEGAAGILAQSVGGGGGNQPDAGGRPGARGGDAGLVSVNQSGQIVTTGAYSSGIIGQSIGGGGGKGGDSSFMGGGKGGAAGAAGAVEIGNTGRIATGGQGSAGIVAQSISGGNAAGAFQAFRPSGTFTGGGGDGGRGLGFFFVSGGEGGKGGSAGAVTVGNEGEIRTGGDDAYGILAQSVGGGGGRGGEARSLSPLISYALGGGGGGGGDGGSVTVNSHAPSASIVTDGEAAAAILAQSIGGGGGAGGNAMAASLSPVLSKSVAIGGAGAVAGDGGKVTVDSAAGLTTLGANAAALQAQSIGGGGGNGGSAGAYAISVPMAYVDLPSLAFSRAIGGSFGAGGHGGEVEVINRGGILTEGMKSAGIQALSIGGGGGTGGDATAYSFATSSPGMPAISSSEAIGGGAGGTPGDRTGGGPGGGVTVNNTGGIVTRGAGSFGVQAMSVGGGGGVGGGGYSTSDAISVTRNILASSAVGGAGGGGGTGGKVSVTSSGSVETFGQFSTALSAMSVGGGGGHGGTGDTAASVGVSWDPTLSKWVGKLPLADSITVTAGLGGSGGGGGAGGEVALKNLGTAATGGTNSVALSAIS
;
A
#
# COMPACT_ATOMS: atom_id res chain seq x y z
N MET A 1 -36.19 -0.78 -19.36
CA MET A 1 -37.65 -0.62 -19.59
C MET A 1 -38.39 -0.94 -18.29
N ALA A 2 -39.14 0.05 -17.80
CA ALA A 2 -40.13 0.03 -16.71
C ALA A 2 -39.81 -0.75 -15.41
N CYS A 3 -39.16 -0.05 -14.46
CA CYS A 3 -39.31 -0.35 -13.02
C CYS A 3 -40.74 -0.01 -12.60
N THR A 4 -41.60 -1.01 -12.46
CA THR A 4 -42.87 -0.84 -11.75
C THR A 4 -42.57 -0.77 -10.25
N PRO A 5 -42.91 0.31 -9.52
CA PRO A 5 -42.61 0.39 -8.10
C PRO A 5 -43.65 -0.43 -7.34
N LEU A 6 -43.34 -1.70 -7.08
CA LEU A 6 -44.13 -2.52 -6.15
C LEU A 6 -44.05 -1.99 -4.70
N LEU A 7 -43.18 -1.00 -4.44
CA LEU A 7 -42.93 -0.41 -3.13
C LEU A 7 -44.06 0.51 -2.62
N LEU A 8 -45.02 0.91 -3.47
CA LEU A 8 -46.04 1.92 -3.11
C LEU A 8 -47.33 1.35 -2.49
N LEU A 9 -47.51 0.03 -2.39
CA LEU A 9 -48.79 -0.58 -1.97
C LEU A 9 -48.86 -1.10 -0.53
N ALA A 10 -47.84 -0.85 0.31
CA ALA A 10 -47.84 -1.25 1.71
C ALA A 10 -47.83 -0.06 2.69
N GLN A 11 -48.61 0.99 2.40
CA GLN A 11 -48.90 2.03 3.39
C GLN A 11 -50.27 1.78 4.00
N ALA A 12 -50.26 1.18 5.20
CA ALA A 12 -51.32 1.14 6.23
C ALA A 12 -51.55 -0.28 6.81
N ALA A 13 -50.52 -0.88 7.42
CA ALA A 13 -50.75 -1.94 8.39
C ALA A 13 -49.59 -1.97 9.42
N TRP A 14 -49.87 -1.49 10.64
CA TRP A 14 -49.22 -1.83 11.92
C TRP A 14 -47.71 -2.04 11.84
N ALA A 15 -46.94 -0.95 11.98
CA ALA A 15 -45.48 -1.03 12.08
C ALA A 15 -45.06 -2.00 13.19
N GLN A 16 -44.33 -3.04 12.84
CA GLN A 16 -43.84 -4.05 13.78
C GLN A 16 -42.50 -3.58 14.37
N PRO A 17 -42.17 -3.87 15.63
CA PRO A 17 -40.82 -3.66 16.13
C PRO A 17 -39.83 -4.55 15.36
N ALA A 18 -38.60 -4.07 15.19
CA ALA A 18 -37.54 -4.85 14.56
C ALA A 18 -37.32 -6.19 15.30
N TRP A 19 -37.11 -7.26 14.55
CA TRP A 19 -36.80 -8.56 15.14
C TRP A 19 -35.31 -8.58 15.52
N GLN A 20 -35.03 -8.33 16.81
CA GLN A 20 -33.66 -8.23 17.33
C GLN A 20 -33.34 -9.40 18.25
N LYS A 21 -32.23 -10.09 17.95
CA LYS A 21 -31.64 -11.11 18.82
C LYS A 21 -30.15 -10.85 18.93
N THR A 22 -29.79 -10.08 19.95
CA THR A 22 -28.40 -9.74 20.25
C THR A 22 -27.94 -10.43 21.55
N ARG A 23 -26.66 -10.80 21.59
CA ARG A 23 -25.99 -11.39 22.74
C ARG A 23 -24.64 -10.70 22.94
N THR A 24 -24.33 -10.38 24.19
CA THR A 24 -23.02 -9.84 24.56
C THR A 24 -22.46 -10.71 25.67
N GLY A 25 -21.25 -11.21 25.47
CA GLY A 25 -20.53 -11.97 26.50
C GLY A 25 -20.29 -11.11 27.74
N THR A 26 -20.12 -11.76 28.89
CA THR A 26 -19.89 -11.05 30.16
C THR A 26 -18.61 -10.23 30.10
N LYS A 27 -18.64 -8.98 30.59
CA LYS A 27 -17.40 -8.21 30.79
C LYS A 27 -16.54 -8.96 31.81
N GLY A 28 -15.27 -9.13 31.50
CA GLY A 28 -14.29 -9.60 32.46
C GLY A 28 -14.12 -8.60 33.60
N ASN A 29 -13.98 -9.11 34.82
CA ASN A 29 -13.69 -8.27 35.99
C ASN A 29 -12.32 -7.62 35.85
N ASP A 30 -12.26 -6.33 36.18
CA ASP A 30 -11.00 -5.60 36.21
C ASP A 30 -10.11 -6.17 37.33
N GLY A 31 -8.81 -6.24 37.08
CA GLY A 31 -7.83 -6.74 38.03
C GLY A 31 -7.47 -5.67 39.07
N VAL A 32 -7.07 -6.09 40.27
CA VAL A 32 -6.71 -5.19 41.37
C VAL A 32 -5.33 -5.57 41.91
N SER A 33 -4.42 -4.60 41.94
CA SER A 33 -3.10 -4.77 42.55
C SER A 33 -3.15 -4.44 44.04
N HIS A 34 -2.74 -5.38 44.90
CA HIS A 34 -2.72 -5.23 46.35
C HIS A 34 -1.32 -4.90 46.88
N TRP A 35 -1.24 -4.11 47.95
CA TRP A 35 0.04 -3.69 48.53
C TRP A 35 0.72 -4.80 49.34
N ILE A 36 -0.08 -5.66 50.00
CA ILE A 36 0.36 -6.84 50.74
C ILE A 36 -0.62 -7.96 50.40
N GLY A 37 -0.13 -9.03 49.76
CA GLY A 37 -0.95 -10.17 49.35
C GLY A 37 -0.83 -10.49 47.86
N ALA A 38 -1.54 -11.51 47.39
CA ALA A 38 -1.61 -11.84 45.96
C ALA A 38 -2.53 -10.85 45.23
N ASN A 39 -2.14 -10.44 44.02
CA ASN A 39 -2.97 -9.60 43.16
C ASN A 39 -4.19 -10.37 42.64
N ASP A 40 -5.30 -9.68 42.44
CA ASP A 40 -6.48 -10.24 41.76
C ASP A 40 -6.29 -10.07 40.25
N PRO A 41 -6.13 -11.18 39.47
CA PRO A 41 -5.91 -11.06 38.04
C PRO A 41 -7.17 -10.58 37.32
N ALA A 42 -6.99 -9.71 36.32
CA ALA A 42 -8.06 -9.34 35.42
C ALA A 42 -8.60 -10.59 34.71
N GLN A 43 -9.92 -10.67 34.57
CA GLN A 43 -10.57 -11.83 33.98
C GLN A 43 -10.83 -11.64 32.49
N PRO A 44 -10.70 -12.68 31.65
CA PRO A 44 -11.09 -12.61 30.25
C PRO A 44 -12.56 -12.22 30.09
N GLY A 45 -12.88 -11.57 28.98
CA GLY A 45 -14.27 -11.40 28.58
C GLY A 45 -14.90 -12.74 28.24
N GLY A 46 -16.14 -12.97 28.68
CA GLY A 46 -16.88 -14.17 28.32
C GLY A 46 -17.14 -14.24 26.81
N PRO A 47 -17.23 -15.43 26.20
CA PRO A 47 -17.60 -15.55 24.80
C PRO A 47 -19.02 -15.00 24.58
N GLY A 48 -19.26 -14.45 23.40
CA GLY A 48 -20.60 -14.19 22.92
C GLY A 48 -21.29 -15.50 22.55
N ASP A 49 -22.56 -15.65 22.90
CA ASP A 49 -23.32 -16.85 22.53
C ASP A 49 -23.55 -16.92 21.02
N GLY A 50 -23.50 -18.12 20.46
CA GLY A 50 -23.92 -18.37 19.08
C GLY A 50 -25.42 -18.21 18.90
N ILE A 51 -25.85 -17.71 17.75
CA ILE A 51 -27.26 -17.45 17.45
C ILE A 51 -27.64 -18.05 16.10
N GLY A 52 -28.44 -19.11 16.15
CA GLY A 52 -29.16 -19.65 15.00
C GLY A 52 -30.60 -19.15 14.94
N ALA A 53 -31.08 -18.82 13.75
CA ALA A 53 -32.46 -18.41 13.48
C ALA A 53 -32.95 -18.93 12.12
N ALA A 54 -34.23 -19.28 12.05
CA ALA A 54 -34.92 -19.62 10.81
C ALA A 54 -36.25 -18.86 10.77
N LEU A 55 -36.43 -18.02 9.76
CA LEU A 55 -37.64 -17.24 9.51
C LEU A 55 -38.28 -17.75 8.20
N PRO A 56 -39.21 -18.71 8.29
CA PRO A 56 -39.83 -19.33 7.12
C PRO A 56 -40.78 -18.37 6.38
N ASP A 57 -41.18 -18.80 5.18
CA ASP A 57 -42.09 -18.09 4.28
C ASP A 57 -43.40 -17.69 4.99
N GLY A 58 -43.87 -16.46 4.76
CA GLY A 58 -45.09 -15.90 5.37
C GLY A 58 -44.84 -14.91 6.53
N THR A 59 -43.60 -14.75 6.98
CA THR A 59 -43.20 -13.68 7.91
C THR A 59 -42.93 -12.39 7.13
N GLY A 60 -43.90 -11.47 7.09
CA GLY A 60 -43.73 -10.13 6.53
C GLY A 60 -43.26 -9.16 7.61
N LEU A 61 -42.02 -8.66 7.52
CA LEU A 61 -41.50 -7.66 8.47
C LEU A 61 -41.42 -6.30 7.81
N ILE A 62 -42.19 -5.34 8.33
CA ILE A 62 -42.18 -3.93 7.93
C ILE A 62 -42.01 -3.10 9.21
N PRO A 63 -40.77 -2.72 9.55
CA PRO A 63 -40.44 -1.92 10.73
C PRO A 63 -40.84 -0.44 10.57
N SER A 64 -40.99 0.27 11.68
CA SER A 64 -41.15 1.73 11.71
C SER A 64 -39.85 2.52 11.46
N THR A 65 -38.72 1.82 11.41
CA THR A 65 -37.36 2.35 11.21
C THR A 65 -36.64 1.57 10.11
N GLY A 66 -35.50 2.03 9.61
CA GLY A 66 -34.81 1.39 8.46
C GLY A 66 -34.40 -0.08 8.65
N MET A 67 -34.28 -0.58 9.87
CA MET A 67 -33.80 -1.95 10.17
C MET A 67 -34.95 -2.87 10.58
N ALA A 68 -35.02 -4.06 9.97
CA ALA A 68 -36.07 -5.04 10.22
C ALA A 68 -35.59 -6.25 11.02
N ILE A 69 -34.36 -6.71 10.77
CA ILE A 69 -33.74 -7.87 11.44
C ILE A 69 -32.35 -7.49 11.93
N GLU A 70 -32.07 -7.78 13.20
CA GLU A 70 -30.73 -7.69 13.77
C GLU A 70 -30.38 -8.96 14.54
N ILE A 71 -29.34 -9.67 14.10
CA ILE A 71 -28.77 -10.80 14.82
C ILE A 71 -27.31 -10.52 15.08
N GLY A 72 -26.93 -10.51 16.36
CA GLY A 72 -25.63 -10.03 16.76
C GLY A 72 -25.05 -10.82 17.92
N SER A 73 -23.78 -11.20 17.83
CA SER A 73 -23.04 -11.73 18.97
C SER A 73 -21.76 -10.95 19.17
N THR A 74 -21.59 -10.38 20.37
CA THR A 74 -20.39 -9.62 20.73
C THR A 74 -19.70 -10.33 21.89
N GLY A 75 -18.40 -10.61 21.77
CA GLY A 75 -17.62 -11.11 22.88
C GLY A 75 -17.52 -10.06 24.00
N GLY A 76 -17.46 -10.52 25.25
CA GLY A 76 -17.28 -9.63 26.39
C GLY A 76 -15.95 -8.88 26.33
N LYS A 77 -15.92 -7.62 26.80
CA LYS A 77 -14.66 -6.90 26.95
C LYS A 77 -13.81 -7.56 28.05
N GLY A 78 -12.52 -7.74 27.81
CA GLY A 78 -11.59 -8.22 28.83
C GLY A 78 -11.44 -7.22 29.99
N GLY A 79 -11.25 -7.73 31.20
CA GLY A 79 -10.99 -6.90 32.38
C GLY A 79 -9.72 -6.07 32.19
N SER A 80 -9.77 -4.81 32.61
CA SER A 80 -8.60 -3.92 32.60
C SER A 80 -7.70 -4.25 33.78
N GLY A 81 -6.39 -4.16 33.57
CA GLY A 81 -5.40 -4.22 34.64
C GLY A 81 -5.28 -2.89 35.38
N ASP A 82 -4.83 -2.95 36.63
CA ASP A 82 -4.61 -1.80 37.52
C ASP A 82 -3.13 -1.70 37.97
N VAL A 83 -2.74 -0.48 38.37
CA VAL A 83 -1.46 -0.13 38.99
C VAL A 83 -1.69 0.83 40.17
N THR A 84 -1.49 0.37 41.40
CA THR A 84 -1.69 1.22 42.60
C THR A 84 -0.46 2.03 43.03
N ASN A 85 0.72 1.86 42.42
CA ASN A 85 1.92 2.59 42.89
C ASN A 85 2.96 2.87 41.78
N PHE A 86 3.01 4.11 41.30
CA PHE A 86 3.97 4.59 40.28
C PHE A 86 5.43 4.61 40.79
N VAL A 87 5.65 4.46 42.10
CA VAL A 87 6.94 4.81 42.72
C VAL A 87 7.93 3.64 42.83
N MET A 88 7.52 2.36 42.66
CA MET A 88 8.44 1.22 42.86
C MET A 88 8.23 -0.02 41.96
N ASP A 89 7.22 -0.09 41.08
CA ASP A 89 7.02 -1.24 40.15
C ASP A 89 6.72 -2.62 40.80
N LEU A 90 6.41 -2.68 42.10
CA LEU A 90 6.27 -3.96 42.82
C LEU A 90 4.96 -4.75 42.58
N ALA A 91 3.91 -4.16 41.99
CA ALA A 91 2.65 -4.85 41.72
C ALA A 91 1.92 -4.28 40.50
N HIS A 92 1.76 -5.09 39.46
CA HIS A 92 0.96 -4.76 38.27
C HIS A 92 0.02 -5.92 37.91
N VAL A 93 -1.14 -5.59 37.35
CA VAL A 93 -2.05 -6.58 36.77
C VAL A 93 -2.15 -6.36 35.27
N SER A 94 -2.02 -7.43 34.49
CA SER A 94 -2.21 -7.38 33.03
C SER A 94 -3.69 -7.20 32.69
N GLY A 95 -3.98 -6.48 31.60
CA GLY A 95 -5.27 -6.55 30.94
C GLY A 95 -5.53 -7.95 30.39
N ALA A 96 -6.78 -8.39 30.48
CA ALA A 96 -7.22 -9.70 30.02
C ALA A 96 -7.79 -9.65 28.60
N ALA A 97 -7.77 -10.80 27.91
CA ALA A 97 -8.27 -10.89 26.54
C ALA A 97 -9.78 -10.60 26.44
N GLY A 98 -10.18 -10.01 25.31
CA GLY A 98 -11.59 -9.96 24.92
C GLY A 98 -12.14 -11.35 24.60
N GLY A 99 -13.42 -11.55 24.85
CA GLY A 99 -14.10 -12.81 24.51
C GLY A 99 -14.29 -12.97 23.01
N ARG A 100 -14.41 -14.21 22.52
CA ARG A 100 -14.74 -14.48 21.12
C ARG A 100 -16.20 -14.08 20.82
N GLY A 101 -16.47 -13.51 19.65
CA GLY A 101 -17.84 -13.35 19.14
C GLY A 101 -18.46 -14.72 18.80
N GLY A 102 -19.74 -14.90 19.09
CA GLY A 102 -20.44 -16.16 18.79
C GLY A 102 -20.75 -16.32 17.30
N ASP A 103 -20.93 -17.57 16.87
CA ASP A 103 -21.28 -17.88 15.48
C ASP A 103 -22.74 -17.52 15.19
N ILE A 104 -23.00 -16.89 14.06
CA ILE A 104 -24.33 -16.41 13.62
C ILE A 104 -24.78 -17.21 12.40
N ALA A 105 -26.01 -17.71 12.42
CA ALA A 105 -26.62 -18.37 11.28
C ALA A 105 -28.08 -17.94 11.10
N LEU A 106 -28.43 -17.40 9.94
CA LEU A 106 -29.80 -17.05 9.56
C LEU A 106 -30.24 -17.81 8.30
N ARG A 107 -31.41 -18.45 8.35
CA ARG A 107 -32.18 -18.87 7.18
C ARG A 107 -33.40 -17.96 7.02
N LEU A 108 -33.54 -17.25 5.91
CA LEU A 108 -34.60 -16.27 5.68
C LEU A 108 -35.37 -16.59 4.38
N GLY A 109 -36.64 -17.00 4.53
CA GLY A 109 -37.58 -17.21 3.42
C GLY A 109 -38.66 -16.13 3.30
N GLY A 110 -39.02 -15.48 4.42
CA GLY A 110 -40.00 -14.39 4.46
C GLY A 110 -39.58 -13.09 3.75
N SER A 111 -40.58 -12.24 3.44
CA SER A 111 -40.34 -10.91 2.86
C SER A 111 -40.02 -9.89 3.95
N THR A 112 -38.91 -9.18 3.80
CA THR A 112 -38.42 -8.20 4.77
C THR A 112 -38.25 -6.85 4.08
N LEU A 113 -38.93 -5.82 4.56
CA LEU A 113 -38.82 -4.46 4.00
C LEU A 113 -38.29 -3.51 5.08
N GLY A 114 -37.63 -2.43 4.69
CA GLY A 114 -37.21 -1.36 5.59
C GLY A 114 -37.13 -0.02 4.85
N GLN A 115 -37.39 1.07 5.57
CA GLN A 115 -37.43 2.42 5.01
C GLN A 115 -36.79 3.47 5.96
N GLY A 116 -36.17 4.49 5.38
CA GLY A 116 -35.68 5.69 6.06
C GLY A 116 -34.18 5.94 5.91
N ASP A 117 -33.80 7.21 5.80
CA ASP A 117 -32.40 7.65 5.74
C ASP A 117 -31.65 7.32 7.03
N GLN A 118 -30.40 6.88 6.90
CA GLN A 118 -29.54 6.51 8.03
C GLN A 118 -28.40 7.52 8.22
N PRO A 119 -28.13 7.97 9.45
CA PRO A 119 -27.03 8.90 9.74
C PRO A 119 -25.64 8.25 9.56
N SER A 120 -25.60 6.93 9.68
CA SER A 120 -24.44 6.07 9.43
C SER A 120 -24.95 4.77 8.80
N GLY A 121 -24.17 4.16 7.91
CA GLY A 121 -24.57 2.95 7.20
C GLY A 121 -25.24 1.89 8.08
N SER A 122 -26.43 1.46 7.68
CA SER A 122 -27.21 0.41 8.34
C SER A 122 -27.73 -0.59 7.30
N ALA A 123 -28.47 -1.60 7.73
CA ALA A 123 -29.10 -2.56 6.84
C ALA A 123 -30.50 -2.96 7.29
N VAL A 124 -31.35 -3.36 6.35
CA VAL A 124 -32.64 -3.97 6.65
C VAL A 124 -32.44 -5.29 7.38
N VAL A 125 -31.48 -6.10 6.94
CA VAL A 125 -31.03 -7.33 7.62
C VAL A 125 -29.57 -7.17 8.03
N ARG A 126 -29.34 -7.09 9.34
CA ARG A 126 -28.00 -6.97 9.92
C ARG A 126 -27.61 -8.22 10.68
N LEU A 127 -26.51 -8.85 10.26
CA LEU A 127 -25.90 -10.00 10.93
C LEU A 127 -24.48 -9.63 11.35
N TYR A 128 -24.11 -9.85 12.59
CA TYR A 128 -22.73 -9.59 13.01
C TYR A 128 -22.21 -10.51 14.10
N SER A 129 -20.95 -10.89 13.95
CA SER A 129 -20.14 -11.47 15.02
C SER A 129 -18.96 -10.56 15.30
N THR A 130 -18.83 -10.08 16.53
CA THR A 130 -17.80 -9.14 16.92
C THR A 130 -17.02 -9.71 18.10
N GLY A 131 -15.71 -9.81 17.97
CA GLY A 131 -14.84 -10.12 19.09
C GLY A 131 -14.82 -9.00 20.12
N GLY A 132 -14.73 -9.37 21.40
CA GLY A 132 -14.66 -8.42 22.50
C GLY A 132 -13.37 -7.61 22.47
N LEU A 133 -13.41 -6.38 22.98
CA LEU A 133 -12.19 -5.57 23.14
C LEU A 133 -11.28 -6.18 24.20
N GLY A 134 -9.97 -6.09 23.98
CA GLY A 134 -8.99 -6.39 25.02
C GLY A 134 -9.10 -5.43 26.21
N GLY A 135 -8.81 -5.92 27.40
CA GLY A 135 -8.70 -5.09 28.60
C GLY A 135 -7.50 -4.16 28.56
N GLY A 136 -7.64 -2.94 29.07
CA GLY A 136 -6.50 -2.02 29.16
C GLY A 136 -5.43 -2.54 30.13
N GLY A 137 -4.20 -2.07 30.00
CA GLY A 137 -3.13 -2.43 30.94
C GLY A 137 -1.91 -1.56 30.71
N LEU A 138 -1.26 -1.11 31.79
CA LEU A 138 -0.06 -0.28 31.67
C LEU A 138 1.08 -1.04 30.98
N TRP A 139 1.32 -2.28 31.42
CA TRP A 139 2.44 -3.11 30.98
C TRP A 139 2.08 -4.18 29.98
N ASN A 140 0.92 -4.81 30.15
CA ASN A 140 0.43 -5.89 29.30
C ASN A 140 -1.07 -5.69 29.05
N VAL A 141 -1.42 -5.23 27.86
CA VAL A 141 -2.83 -5.08 27.41
C VAL A 141 -3.43 -6.42 27.03
N GLY A 142 -4.74 -6.54 27.16
CA GLY A 142 -5.48 -7.69 26.68
C GLY A 142 -5.48 -7.79 25.15
N LYS A 143 -5.33 -9.01 24.62
CA LYS A 143 -5.59 -9.34 23.21
C LYS A 143 -7.03 -8.96 22.85
N GLY A 144 -7.26 -8.52 21.63
CA GLY A 144 -8.62 -8.49 21.07
C GLY A 144 -9.20 -9.89 20.93
N GLY A 145 -10.50 -10.04 21.18
CA GLY A 145 -11.23 -11.29 20.96
C GLY A 145 -11.44 -11.54 19.46
N ASP A 146 -11.46 -12.79 19.03
CA ASP A 146 -11.71 -13.14 17.63
C ASP A 146 -13.22 -13.07 17.32
N ALA A 147 -13.61 -12.85 16.06
CA ALA A 147 -15.01 -13.01 15.65
C ALA A 147 -15.36 -14.48 15.37
N GLY A 148 -16.66 -14.79 15.44
CA GLY A 148 -17.22 -16.06 14.99
C GLY A 148 -17.59 -16.04 13.50
N GLU A 149 -18.08 -17.18 13.01
CA GLU A 149 -18.62 -17.29 11.65
C GLU A 149 -19.96 -16.53 11.54
N VAL A 150 -20.22 -15.90 10.39
CA VAL A 150 -21.53 -15.33 10.04
C VAL A 150 -22.04 -15.99 8.76
N ARG A 151 -23.18 -16.67 8.85
CA ARG A 151 -23.81 -17.39 7.74
C ARG A 151 -25.23 -16.91 7.46
N LEU A 152 -25.55 -16.69 6.19
CA LEU A 152 -26.90 -16.40 5.71
C LEU A 152 -27.29 -17.34 4.58
N ASN A 153 -28.51 -17.87 4.64
CA ASN A 153 -29.19 -18.43 3.48
C ASN A 153 -30.49 -17.64 3.22
N LEU A 154 -30.58 -16.98 2.07
CA LEU A 154 -31.73 -16.17 1.67
C LEU A 154 -32.50 -16.87 0.55
N GLN A 155 -33.81 -17.01 0.71
CA GLN A 155 -34.75 -17.45 -0.32
C GLN A 155 -35.84 -16.40 -0.62
N GLY A 156 -36.04 -15.44 0.30
CA GLY A 156 -37.11 -14.45 0.24
C GLY A 156 -36.74 -13.09 -0.40
N LEU A 157 -37.65 -12.12 -0.24
CA LEU A 157 -37.47 -10.72 -0.67
C LEU A 157 -36.85 -9.88 0.46
N VAL A 158 -35.85 -9.06 0.15
CA VAL A 158 -35.37 -7.98 1.03
C VAL A 158 -35.46 -6.65 0.29
N GLY A 159 -36.22 -5.69 0.82
CA GLY A 159 -36.40 -4.36 0.24
C GLY A 159 -35.93 -3.25 1.17
N ALA A 160 -35.06 -2.36 0.70
CA ALA A 160 -34.58 -1.19 1.42
C ALA A 160 -34.89 0.10 0.65
N GLY A 161 -35.40 1.12 1.34
CA GLY A 161 -35.51 2.47 0.79
C GLY A 161 -34.99 3.52 1.75
N GLY A 162 -34.21 4.47 1.25
CA GLY A 162 -33.54 5.48 2.05
C GLY A 162 -32.03 5.46 1.87
N SER A 163 -31.42 6.61 2.12
CA SER A 163 -29.97 6.80 2.02
C SER A 163 -29.26 6.06 3.13
N ALA A 164 -28.07 5.55 2.82
CA ALA A 164 -27.22 4.81 3.71
C ALA A 164 -27.89 3.54 4.32
N LEU A 165 -28.83 2.91 3.61
CA LEU A 165 -29.54 1.71 4.06
C LEU A 165 -29.31 0.53 3.10
N ALA A 166 -28.44 -0.40 3.49
CA ALA A 166 -28.21 -1.62 2.74
C ALA A 166 -29.40 -2.59 2.82
N GLY A 167 -29.54 -3.48 1.85
CA GLY A 167 -30.47 -4.61 1.97
C GLY A 167 -30.00 -5.55 3.07
N ILE A 168 -28.79 -6.08 2.93
CA ILE A 168 -28.21 -7.04 3.85
C ILE A 168 -26.77 -6.64 4.17
N MET A 169 -26.42 -6.69 5.46
CA MET A 169 -25.07 -6.51 5.94
C MET A 169 -24.70 -7.65 6.89
N ALA A 170 -23.68 -8.42 6.53
CA ALA A 170 -23.12 -9.51 7.32
C ALA A 170 -21.65 -9.22 7.62
N SER A 171 -21.29 -9.19 8.91
CA SER A 171 -20.01 -8.64 9.36
C SER A 171 -19.35 -9.51 10.45
N ALA A 172 -18.10 -9.91 10.25
CA ALA A 172 -17.31 -10.65 11.22
C ALA A 172 -16.06 -9.86 11.63
N ASN A 173 -16.11 -9.17 12.76
CA ASN A 173 -15.09 -8.19 13.17
C ASN A 173 -14.31 -8.66 14.39
N GLY A 174 -13.00 -8.80 14.26
CA GLY A 174 -12.10 -9.01 15.40
C GLY A 174 -12.12 -7.80 16.34
N GLY A 175 -12.02 -8.06 17.64
CA GLY A 175 -11.90 -7.03 18.66
C GLY A 175 -10.55 -6.33 18.60
N ALA A 176 -10.52 -5.03 18.89
CA ALA A 176 -9.25 -4.31 19.05
C ALA A 176 -8.56 -4.69 20.36
N VAL A 177 -7.24 -4.51 20.38
CA VAL A 177 -6.41 -4.65 21.58
C VAL A 177 -6.80 -3.60 22.62
N GLY A 178 -6.58 -3.93 23.89
CA GLY A 178 -6.74 -2.97 24.98
C GLY A 178 -5.79 -1.76 24.87
N THR A 179 -6.12 -0.69 25.58
CA THR A 179 -5.31 0.53 25.61
C THR A 179 -4.16 0.41 26.60
N GLY A 180 -2.95 0.83 26.22
CA GLY A 180 -1.79 0.85 27.10
C GLY A 180 -0.56 0.25 26.45
N GLY A 181 0.18 -0.58 27.18
CA GLY A 181 1.46 -1.11 26.74
C GLY A 181 1.56 -2.64 26.81
N THR A 182 2.51 -3.24 26.08
CA THR A 182 2.78 -4.69 26.14
C THR A 182 4.25 -5.00 26.33
N GLU A 183 4.61 -5.96 27.16
CA GLU A 183 5.99 -6.44 27.21
C GLU A 183 6.38 -7.09 25.88
N GLN A 184 7.66 -7.00 25.52
CA GLN A 184 8.17 -7.45 24.23
C GLN A 184 7.81 -8.91 23.94
N ASP A 185 8.01 -9.79 24.92
CA ASP A 185 7.89 -11.24 24.77
C ASP A 185 6.46 -11.71 24.52
N VAL A 186 5.47 -10.88 24.85
CA VAL A 186 4.05 -11.21 24.72
C VAL A 186 3.31 -10.26 23.76
N ALA A 187 4.00 -9.28 23.17
CA ALA A 187 3.42 -8.31 22.24
C ALA A 187 2.74 -8.97 21.04
N GLU A 188 3.38 -10.00 20.46
CA GLU A 188 2.81 -10.72 19.31
C GLU A 188 1.55 -11.53 19.67
N SER A 189 1.50 -12.10 20.88
CA SER A 189 0.34 -12.90 21.34
C SER A 189 -0.85 -12.06 21.80
N ARG A 190 -0.64 -10.74 21.99
CA ARG A 190 -1.64 -9.77 22.45
C ARG A 190 -2.12 -8.82 21.35
N GLY A 191 -2.04 -9.27 20.09
CA GLY A 191 -2.51 -8.54 18.91
C GLY A 191 -4.02 -8.39 18.79
N GLY A 192 -4.47 -7.72 17.72
CA GLY A 192 -5.88 -7.61 17.38
C GLY A 192 -6.52 -8.98 17.19
N GLY A 193 -7.81 -9.09 17.49
CA GLY A 193 -8.57 -10.32 17.25
C GLY A 193 -8.71 -10.59 15.75
N ALA A 194 -8.77 -11.86 15.37
CA ALA A 194 -9.04 -12.23 13.98
C ALA A 194 -10.49 -11.90 13.58
N GLY A 195 -10.67 -11.44 12.35
CA GLY A 195 -11.95 -11.46 11.66
C GLY A 195 -12.42 -12.90 11.43
N GLY A 196 -13.72 -13.09 11.39
CA GLY A 196 -14.34 -14.41 11.25
C GLY A 196 -14.69 -14.70 9.79
N THR A 197 -15.16 -15.91 9.52
CA THR A 197 -15.64 -16.28 8.18
C THR A 197 -17.02 -15.70 7.93
N VAL A 198 -17.27 -15.16 6.73
CA VAL A 198 -18.60 -14.73 6.29
C VAL A 198 -19.04 -15.53 5.07
N ILE A 199 -20.22 -16.16 5.14
CA ILE A 199 -20.77 -17.01 4.08
C ILE A 199 -22.21 -16.57 3.78
N LEU A 200 -22.47 -16.04 2.58
CA LEU A 200 -23.81 -15.63 2.16
C LEU A 200 -24.26 -16.43 0.94
N ASP A 201 -25.36 -17.15 1.07
CA ASP A 201 -26.00 -17.89 -0.01
C ASP A 201 -27.35 -17.25 -0.36
N ILE A 202 -27.42 -16.62 -1.53
CA ILE A 202 -28.63 -15.98 -2.07
C ILE A 202 -29.24 -16.91 -3.12
N GLY A 203 -30.32 -17.60 -2.75
CA GLY A 203 -30.99 -18.57 -3.61
C GLY A 203 -31.64 -17.95 -4.85
N ALA A 204 -31.90 -18.78 -5.86
CA ALA A 204 -32.56 -18.37 -7.10
C ALA A 204 -33.90 -17.62 -6.91
N PRO A 205 -34.80 -17.99 -5.97
CA PRO A 205 -36.05 -17.24 -5.78
C PRO A 205 -35.84 -15.89 -5.07
N ALA A 206 -34.67 -15.67 -4.44
CA ALA A 206 -34.43 -14.48 -3.64
C ALA A 206 -34.37 -13.21 -4.49
N ARG A 207 -34.87 -12.12 -3.92
CA ARG A 207 -34.81 -10.78 -4.52
C ARG A 207 -34.31 -9.79 -3.48
N ILE A 208 -33.35 -8.96 -3.85
CA ILE A 208 -32.92 -7.82 -3.03
C ILE A 208 -33.14 -6.55 -3.84
N GLN A 209 -33.82 -5.58 -3.26
CA GLN A 209 -34.12 -4.30 -3.90
C GLN A 209 -33.73 -3.17 -2.96
N THR A 210 -32.84 -2.29 -3.38
CA THR A 210 -32.43 -1.12 -2.58
C THR A 210 -32.59 0.17 -3.36
N SER A 211 -32.92 1.25 -2.67
CA SER A 211 -33.06 2.59 -3.25
C SER A 211 -32.56 3.66 -2.29
N GLY A 212 -31.72 4.58 -2.75
CA GLY A 212 -31.11 5.64 -1.94
C GLY A 212 -29.60 5.72 -2.17
N ALA A 213 -28.99 6.87 -1.87
CA ALA A 213 -27.54 7.02 -1.94
C ALA A 213 -26.87 6.09 -0.91
N SER A 214 -25.72 5.49 -1.24
CA SER A 214 -24.98 4.55 -0.39
C SER A 214 -25.83 3.37 0.09
N ALA A 215 -26.77 2.86 -0.71
CA ALA A 215 -27.67 1.77 -0.31
C ALA A 215 -27.35 0.45 -1.05
N PRO A 216 -26.26 -0.26 -0.73
CA PRO A 216 -25.89 -1.50 -1.43
C PRO A 216 -26.89 -2.64 -1.17
N ALA A 217 -27.04 -3.57 -2.12
CA ALA A 217 -27.91 -4.74 -1.91
C ALA A 217 -27.32 -5.70 -0.87
N LEU A 218 -26.04 -6.06 -1.02
CA LEU A 218 -25.35 -7.01 -0.16
C LEU A 218 -23.98 -6.49 0.28
N VAL A 219 -23.72 -6.53 1.58
CA VAL A 219 -22.40 -6.27 2.18
C VAL A 219 -21.98 -7.50 2.99
N ALA A 220 -20.88 -8.12 2.60
CA ALA A 220 -20.23 -9.22 3.29
C ALA A 220 -18.82 -8.78 3.70
N GLU A 221 -18.51 -8.78 4.98
CA GLU A 221 -17.23 -8.25 5.44
C GLU A 221 -16.61 -9.04 6.59
N SER A 222 -15.31 -9.29 6.48
CA SER A 222 -14.50 -9.79 7.58
C SER A 222 -13.36 -8.82 7.87
N ARG A 223 -13.22 -8.39 9.12
CA ARG A 223 -12.22 -7.39 9.52
C ARG A 223 -11.41 -7.86 10.71
N GLY A 224 -10.10 -7.80 10.61
CA GLY A 224 -9.19 -7.97 11.73
C GLY A 224 -9.24 -6.79 12.70
N GLY A 225 -9.04 -7.07 13.98
CA GLY A 225 -8.97 -6.07 15.03
C GLY A 225 -7.71 -5.22 14.95
N GLN A 226 -7.77 -3.96 15.40
CA GLN A 226 -6.59 -3.09 15.40
C GLN A 226 -5.58 -3.52 16.46
N GLY A 227 -4.29 -3.42 16.11
CA GLY A 227 -3.18 -3.55 17.05
C GLY A 227 -3.15 -2.40 18.07
N GLY A 228 -2.54 -2.66 19.22
CA GLY A 228 -2.46 -1.70 20.32
C GLY A 228 -1.39 -0.65 20.04
N ASN A 229 -1.79 0.62 20.02
CA ASN A 229 -0.86 1.74 20.11
C ASN A 229 -0.32 1.85 21.55
N ARG A 230 0.94 2.27 21.70
CA ARG A 230 1.50 2.49 23.03
C ARG A 230 0.77 3.64 23.74
N GLY A 231 0.30 3.37 24.95
CA GLY A 231 -0.27 4.35 25.88
C GLY A 231 0.77 5.21 26.60
N PRO A 232 0.33 6.17 27.44
CA PRO A 232 1.22 7.07 28.17
C PRO A 232 2.14 6.31 29.16
N GLY A 233 3.39 6.75 29.30
CA GLY A 233 4.38 6.16 30.22
C GLY A 233 5.68 6.95 30.30
N THR A 234 6.54 6.64 31.27
CA THR A 234 7.88 7.26 31.42
C THR A 234 8.91 6.63 30.49
N PHE A 235 10.11 7.22 30.39
CA PHE A 235 11.26 6.62 29.70
C PHE A 235 11.58 5.19 30.19
N TYR A 236 11.25 4.84 31.44
CA TYR A 236 11.51 3.53 32.04
C TYR A 236 10.40 2.50 31.78
N SER A 237 9.17 2.95 31.47
CA SER A 237 8.12 2.03 31.04
C SER A 237 8.52 1.40 29.70
N GLN A 238 8.57 0.06 29.65
CA GLN A 238 9.07 -0.69 28.49
C GLN A 238 8.02 -1.24 27.50
N PRO A 239 6.85 -0.60 27.24
CA PRO A 239 5.87 -1.25 26.41
C PRO A 239 6.17 -1.16 24.91
N PHE A 240 5.82 -2.26 24.24
CA PHE A 240 5.76 -2.53 22.82
C PHE A 240 4.30 -2.46 22.34
N THR A 241 4.15 -2.01 21.10
CA THR A 241 2.90 -2.08 20.35
C THR A 241 2.62 -3.52 19.92
N THR A 242 1.36 -3.83 19.64
CA THR A 242 0.95 -5.18 19.25
C THR A 242 0.45 -5.23 17.80
N PRO A 243 0.53 -6.39 17.13
CA PRO A 243 0.16 -6.50 15.73
C PRO A 243 -1.33 -6.38 15.50
N GLY A 244 -1.71 -6.04 14.28
CA GLY A 244 -3.10 -6.11 13.82
C GLY A 244 -3.59 -7.55 13.72
N GLY A 245 -4.90 -7.73 13.90
CA GLY A 245 -5.57 -9.02 13.72
C GLY A 245 -5.75 -9.37 12.24
N GLN A 246 -5.81 -10.66 11.94
CA GLN A 246 -6.01 -11.17 10.59
C GLN A 246 -7.45 -10.92 10.10
N GLY A 247 -7.67 -10.62 8.82
CA GLY A 247 -8.97 -10.70 8.17
C GLY A 247 -9.36 -12.16 7.89
N GLY A 248 -10.65 -12.48 7.92
CA GLY A 248 -11.16 -13.83 7.64
C GLY A 248 -11.65 -14.01 6.19
N THR A 249 -12.07 -15.23 5.85
CA THR A 249 -12.58 -15.54 4.51
C THR A 249 -14.00 -14.98 4.30
N VAL A 250 -14.26 -14.43 3.11
CA VAL A 250 -15.60 -14.00 2.69
C VAL A 250 -16.03 -14.74 1.44
N THR A 251 -17.16 -15.43 1.52
CA THR A 251 -17.75 -16.17 0.40
C THR A 251 -19.18 -15.71 0.16
N VAL A 252 -19.49 -15.33 -1.08
CA VAL A 252 -20.83 -14.95 -1.51
C VAL A 252 -21.23 -15.79 -2.72
N THR A 253 -22.30 -16.57 -2.59
CA THR A 253 -22.94 -17.27 -3.70
C THR A 253 -24.27 -16.60 -3.98
N SER A 254 -24.50 -16.15 -5.21
CA SER A 254 -25.75 -15.51 -5.61
C SER A 254 -26.33 -16.17 -6.85
N ALA A 255 -27.61 -16.52 -6.78
CA ALA A 255 -28.44 -16.97 -7.88
C ALA A 255 -29.71 -16.12 -8.04
N GLY A 256 -29.96 -15.20 -7.10
CA GLY A 256 -31.14 -14.35 -7.04
C GLY A 256 -31.03 -13.09 -7.90
N THR A 257 -32.04 -12.21 -7.78
CA THR A 257 -32.06 -10.89 -8.45
C THR A 257 -31.73 -9.77 -7.46
N LEU A 258 -30.69 -8.99 -7.75
CA LEU A 258 -30.24 -7.85 -6.94
C LEU A 258 -30.42 -6.56 -7.75
N ASN A 259 -31.29 -5.66 -7.29
CA ASN A 259 -31.51 -4.36 -7.93
C ASN A 259 -31.18 -3.24 -6.96
N THR A 260 -30.32 -2.31 -7.37
CA THR A 260 -29.98 -1.14 -6.56
C THR A 260 -30.18 0.16 -7.33
N GLY A 261 -30.65 1.19 -6.62
CA GLY A 261 -30.84 2.53 -7.16
C GLY A 261 -30.26 3.59 -6.22
N GLY A 262 -29.59 4.60 -6.78
CA GLY A 262 -28.89 5.63 -6.02
C GLY A 262 -27.36 5.54 -6.17
N GLU A 263 -26.69 6.66 -5.93
CA GLU A 263 -25.23 6.79 -6.02
C GLU A 263 -24.53 5.93 -4.95
N GLY A 264 -23.43 5.25 -5.29
CA GLY A 264 -22.66 4.41 -4.35
C GLY A 264 -23.39 3.14 -3.87
N ALA A 265 -24.49 2.76 -4.53
CA ALA A 265 -25.32 1.62 -4.17
C ALA A 265 -24.89 0.35 -4.92
N ALA A 266 -23.78 -0.27 -4.52
CA ALA A 266 -23.27 -1.48 -5.17
C ALA A 266 -24.22 -2.69 -5.05
N GLY A 267 -24.18 -3.60 -6.03
CA GLY A 267 -24.94 -4.85 -5.96
C GLY A 267 -24.41 -5.77 -4.86
N ILE A 268 -23.15 -6.19 -4.99
CA ILE A 268 -22.43 -7.00 -4.00
C ILE A 268 -21.15 -6.28 -3.61
N LEU A 269 -20.94 -6.08 -2.31
CA LEU A 269 -19.66 -5.72 -1.72
C LEU A 269 -19.19 -6.87 -0.82
N ALA A 270 -18.12 -7.56 -1.21
CA ALA A 270 -17.48 -8.62 -0.45
C ALA A 270 -16.05 -8.19 -0.12
N GLN A 271 -15.70 -8.12 1.17
CA GLN A 271 -14.38 -7.65 1.59
C GLN A 271 -13.77 -8.42 2.75
N SER A 272 -12.48 -8.71 2.67
CA SER A 272 -11.66 -9.17 3.79
C SER A 272 -10.56 -8.16 4.07
N VAL A 273 -10.42 -7.72 5.32
CA VAL A 273 -9.46 -6.69 5.68
C VAL A 273 -8.69 -7.04 6.94
N GLY A 274 -7.36 -6.95 6.87
CA GLY A 274 -6.48 -7.07 8.04
C GLY A 274 -6.49 -5.81 8.91
N GLY A 275 -6.27 -5.97 10.21
CA GLY A 275 -6.14 -4.86 11.16
C GLY A 275 -4.81 -4.12 11.01
N GLY A 276 -4.77 -2.83 11.32
CA GLY A 276 -3.52 -2.06 11.33
C GLY A 276 -2.61 -2.46 12.49
N GLY A 277 -1.29 -2.40 12.26
CA GLY A 277 -0.29 -2.57 13.31
C GLY A 277 -0.25 -1.38 14.28
N GLY A 278 0.02 -1.64 15.55
CA GLY A 278 0.16 -0.58 16.55
C GLY A 278 1.34 0.36 16.29
N ASN A 279 1.10 1.66 16.47
CA ASN A 279 2.08 2.74 16.33
C ASN A 279 2.79 3.04 17.64
N GLN A 280 4.10 3.22 17.58
CA GLN A 280 4.91 3.72 18.68
C GLN A 280 5.04 5.25 18.57
N PRO A 281 4.55 6.02 19.56
CA PRO A 281 4.92 7.43 19.73
C PRO A 281 6.38 7.53 20.24
N ASP A 282 6.89 8.74 20.51
CA ASP A 282 8.27 8.98 20.98
C ASP A 282 8.60 8.12 22.22
N ALA A 283 9.33 7.02 21.99
CA ALA A 283 9.40 5.87 22.89
C ALA A 283 10.80 5.30 23.07
N GLY A 284 11.83 6.13 22.99
CA GLY A 284 13.20 5.67 23.15
C GLY A 284 13.61 4.65 22.09
N GLY A 285 13.04 4.74 20.88
CA GLY A 285 13.53 3.96 19.75
C GLY A 285 12.93 2.59 19.57
N ARG A 286 11.67 2.37 19.97
CA ARG A 286 11.03 1.05 19.90
C ARG A 286 10.33 0.78 18.57
N PRO A 287 10.27 -0.50 18.13
CA PRO A 287 9.66 -0.84 16.88
C PRO A 287 8.13 -0.72 16.91
N GLY A 288 7.56 -0.26 15.80
CA GLY A 288 6.14 -0.37 15.50
C GLY A 288 5.76 -1.81 15.17
N ALA A 289 4.47 -2.14 15.27
CA ALA A 289 4.00 -3.50 15.08
C ALA A 289 3.52 -3.78 13.65
N ARG A 290 3.51 -5.06 13.26
CA ARG A 290 3.05 -5.51 11.94
C ARG A 290 1.53 -5.36 11.78
N GLY A 291 1.06 -5.02 10.58
CA GLY A 291 -0.36 -5.14 10.21
C GLY A 291 -0.81 -6.60 10.05
N GLY A 292 -2.10 -6.86 10.21
CA GLY A 292 -2.70 -8.15 9.93
C GLY A 292 -2.88 -8.38 8.42
N ASP A 293 -2.75 -9.62 7.98
CA ASP A 293 -3.05 -10.02 6.61
C ASP A 293 -4.58 -10.10 6.39
N ALA A 294 -5.03 -10.02 5.13
CA ALA A 294 -6.41 -10.30 4.77
C ALA A 294 -6.60 -11.74 4.27
N GLY A 295 -7.85 -12.20 4.33
CA GLY A 295 -8.27 -13.52 3.87
C GLY A 295 -8.74 -13.55 2.41
N LEU A 296 -9.14 -14.73 1.97
CA LEU A 296 -9.74 -14.98 0.65
C LEU A 296 -11.08 -14.24 0.53
N VAL A 297 -11.34 -13.65 -0.64
CA VAL A 297 -12.66 -13.21 -1.05
C VAL A 297 -13.11 -13.99 -2.28
N SER A 298 -14.24 -14.68 -2.17
CA SER A 298 -14.83 -15.49 -3.24
C SER A 298 -16.26 -15.06 -3.52
N VAL A 299 -16.58 -14.72 -4.78
CA VAL A 299 -17.95 -14.39 -5.21
C VAL A 299 -18.33 -15.26 -6.41
N ASN A 300 -19.44 -15.98 -6.34
CA ASN A 300 -20.01 -16.71 -7.47
C ASN A 300 -21.42 -16.17 -7.77
N GLN A 301 -21.59 -15.55 -8.94
CA GLN A 301 -22.85 -14.95 -9.37
C GLN A 301 -23.41 -15.68 -10.62
N SER A 302 -24.61 -16.22 -10.48
CA SER A 302 -25.37 -16.91 -11.53
C SER A 302 -26.74 -16.27 -11.83
N GLY A 303 -27.19 -15.36 -10.95
CA GLY A 303 -28.44 -14.62 -11.08
C GLY A 303 -28.29 -13.29 -11.83
N GLN A 304 -29.10 -12.30 -11.47
CA GLN A 304 -29.11 -10.98 -12.13
C GLN A 304 -28.72 -9.87 -11.13
N ILE A 305 -27.82 -8.98 -11.55
CA ILE A 305 -27.50 -7.73 -10.85
C ILE A 305 -27.83 -6.54 -11.75
N VAL A 306 -28.58 -5.58 -11.24
CA VAL A 306 -28.84 -4.30 -11.90
C VAL A 306 -28.56 -3.16 -10.95
N THR A 307 -27.66 -2.24 -11.33
CA THR A 307 -27.35 -1.03 -10.57
C THR A 307 -27.50 0.20 -11.47
N THR A 308 -28.01 1.31 -10.93
CA THR A 308 -28.41 2.46 -11.78
C THR A 308 -27.82 3.82 -11.40
N GLY A 309 -27.35 4.03 -10.17
CA GLY A 309 -26.70 5.30 -9.79
C GLY A 309 -25.21 5.34 -10.11
N ALA A 310 -24.57 6.51 -9.97
CA ALA A 310 -23.13 6.69 -10.14
C ALA A 310 -22.33 5.95 -9.06
N TYR A 311 -21.12 5.50 -9.38
CA TYR A 311 -20.24 4.70 -8.51
C TYR A 311 -20.90 3.45 -7.91
N SER A 312 -21.93 2.91 -8.57
CA SER A 312 -22.73 1.77 -8.09
C SER A 312 -22.32 0.51 -8.86
N SER A 313 -21.15 -0.05 -8.55
CA SER A 313 -20.67 -1.25 -9.25
C SER A 313 -21.54 -2.48 -9.01
N GLY A 314 -21.54 -3.43 -9.97
CA GLY A 314 -22.28 -4.67 -9.86
C GLY A 314 -21.74 -5.56 -8.74
N ILE A 315 -20.47 -5.96 -8.86
CA ILE A 315 -19.73 -6.74 -7.85
C ILE A 315 -18.44 -6.01 -7.49
N ILE A 316 -18.15 -5.93 -6.20
CA ILE A 316 -16.88 -5.48 -5.64
C ILE A 316 -16.38 -6.58 -4.71
N GLY A 317 -15.28 -7.25 -5.08
CA GLY A 317 -14.55 -8.21 -4.26
C GLY A 317 -13.19 -7.66 -3.88
N GLN A 318 -12.89 -7.51 -2.59
CA GLN A 318 -11.68 -6.84 -2.12
C GLN A 318 -10.99 -7.59 -0.97
N SER A 319 -9.73 -7.97 -1.15
CA SER A 319 -8.89 -8.45 -0.06
C SER A 319 -7.80 -7.42 0.24
N ILE A 320 -7.74 -6.92 1.48
CA ILE A 320 -6.90 -5.78 1.84
C ILE A 320 -6.05 -6.06 3.08
N GLY A 321 -4.74 -6.19 2.91
CA GLY A 321 -3.82 -6.32 4.05
C GLY A 321 -3.74 -5.02 4.86
N GLY A 322 -3.55 -5.11 6.18
CA GLY A 322 -3.47 -3.95 7.08
C GLY A 322 -2.12 -3.23 7.02
N GLY A 323 -2.11 -1.92 7.20
CA GLY A 323 -0.88 -1.12 7.27
C GLY A 323 0.03 -1.46 8.47
N GLY A 324 1.33 -1.25 8.31
CA GLY A 324 2.31 -1.40 9.39
C GLY A 324 2.36 -0.18 10.32
N GLY A 325 2.70 -0.40 11.59
CA GLY A 325 2.79 0.66 12.60
C GLY A 325 4.10 1.43 12.55
N LYS A 326 4.07 2.74 12.85
CA LYS A 326 5.27 3.59 12.93
C LYS A 326 6.17 3.17 14.10
N GLY A 327 7.49 3.17 13.88
CA GLY A 327 8.50 3.08 14.93
C GLY A 327 8.64 4.37 15.74
N GLY A 328 9.01 4.25 17.01
CA GLY A 328 9.05 5.36 17.95
C GLY A 328 10.35 6.16 17.84
N ASP A 329 10.25 7.47 17.98
CA ASP A 329 11.43 8.35 18.00
C ASP A 329 12.20 8.19 19.34
N SER A 330 13.44 8.66 19.39
CA SER A 330 14.31 8.62 20.57
C SER A 330 15.14 9.91 20.73
N SER A 331 15.44 10.26 21.99
CA SER A 331 16.17 11.49 22.34
C SER A 331 17.62 11.26 22.79
N PHE A 332 18.03 10.00 22.97
CA PHE A 332 19.38 9.61 23.43
C PHE A 332 19.91 8.29 22.84
N MET A 333 19.19 7.67 21.90
CA MET A 333 19.44 6.31 21.38
C MET A 333 19.13 6.25 19.87
N GLY A 334 19.14 5.06 19.26
CA GLY A 334 18.63 4.86 17.91
C GLY A 334 17.11 4.99 17.82
N GLY A 335 16.56 5.37 16.66
CA GLY A 335 15.12 5.34 16.40
C GLY A 335 14.60 3.92 16.19
N GLY A 336 13.30 3.70 16.41
CA GLY A 336 12.70 2.37 16.34
C GLY A 336 12.28 1.97 14.93
N LYS A 337 12.34 0.68 14.60
CA LYS A 337 11.94 0.20 13.26
C LYS A 337 10.42 0.37 13.03
N GLY A 338 10.01 0.68 11.82
CA GLY A 338 8.61 0.57 11.41
C GLY A 338 8.18 -0.89 11.31
N GLY A 339 6.90 -1.15 11.60
CA GLY A 339 6.28 -2.46 11.43
C GLY A 339 5.97 -2.75 9.96
N ALA A 340 6.05 -4.01 9.54
CA ALA A 340 5.68 -4.40 8.18
C ALA A 340 4.15 -4.32 7.96
N ALA A 341 3.73 -4.08 6.73
CA ALA A 341 2.34 -4.25 6.32
C ALA A 341 1.93 -5.73 6.30
N GLY A 342 0.64 -5.99 6.47
CA GLY A 342 0.04 -7.30 6.24
C GLY A 342 -0.22 -7.55 4.75
N ALA A 343 -0.12 -8.80 4.34
CA ALA A 343 -0.39 -9.27 2.98
C ALA A 343 -1.90 -9.22 2.67
N ALA A 344 -2.24 -9.08 1.38
CA ALA A 344 -3.62 -9.31 0.95
C ALA A 344 -3.81 -10.77 0.53
N GLY A 345 -5.04 -11.28 0.71
CA GLY A 345 -5.44 -12.61 0.26
C GLY A 345 -5.85 -12.60 -1.21
N ALA A 346 -6.15 -13.80 -1.73
CA ALA A 346 -6.65 -13.95 -3.09
C ALA A 346 -8.08 -13.39 -3.25
N VAL A 347 -8.42 -12.99 -4.47
CA VAL A 347 -9.79 -12.62 -4.85
C VAL A 347 -10.23 -13.45 -6.05
N GLU A 348 -11.33 -14.16 -5.90
CA GLU A 348 -11.89 -15.08 -6.90
C GLU A 348 -13.34 -14.69 -7.20
N ILE A 349 -13.63 -14.30 -8.45
CA ILE A 349 -14.99 -13.92 -8.87
C ILE A 349 -15.40 -14.75 -10.07
N GLY A 350 -16.47 -15.52 -9.95
CA GLY A 350 -17.13 -16.22 -11.06
C GLY A 350 -18.46 -15.54 -11.40
N ASN A 351 -18.72 -15.28 -12.68
CA ASN A 351 -20.01 -14.80 -13.17
C ASN A 351 -20.52 -15.66 -14.33
N THR A 352 -21.64 -16.35 -14.13
CA THR A 352 -22.41 -17.00 -15.20
C THR A 352 -23.75 -16.28 -15.46
N GLY A 353 -24.08 -15.31 -14.60
CA GLY A 353 -25.31 -14.53 -14.65
C GLY A 353 -25.20 -13.22 -15.45
N ARG A 354 -26.19 -12.35 -15.30
CA ARG A 354 -26.25 -11.03 -15.97
C ARG A 354 -25.92 -9.91 -15.00
N ILE A 355 -25.01 -9.02 -15.40
CA ILE A 355 -24.68 -7.79 -14.67
C ILE A 355 -24.94 -6.59 -15.58
N ALA A 356 -25.76 -5.65 -15.13
CA ALA A 356 -26.02 -4.39 -15.83
C ALA A 356 -25.83 -3.20 -14.89
N THR A 357 -24.93 -2.28 -15.24
CA THR A 357 -24.66 -1.06 -14.46
C THR A 357 -24.88 0.19 -15.31
N GLY A 358 -25.50 1.23 -14.74
CA GLY A 358 -25.95 2.40 -15.51
C GLY A 358 -25.19 3.70 -15.28
N GLY A 359 -24.63 3.93 -14.08
CA GLY A 359 -24.05 5.23 -13.73
C GLY A 359 -22.58 5.39 -14.11
N GLN A 360 -22.09 6.64 -14.07
CA GLN A 360 -20.67 6.96 -14.17
C GLN A 360 -19.86 6.19 -13.10
N GLY A 361 -18.65 5.73 -13.44
CA GLY A 361 -17.76 4.98 -12.55
C GLY A 361 -18.31 3.65 -12.04
N SER A 362 -19.42 3.15 -12.61
CA SER A 362 -20.13 1.97 -12.11
C SER A 362 -19.67 0.72 -12.85
N ALA A 363 -18.57 0.12 -12.40
CA ALA A 363 -18.02 -1.05 -13.07
C ALA A 363 -18.92 -2.30 -12.90
N GLY A 364 -18.87 -3.23 -13.85
CA GLY A 364 -19.58 -4.51 -13.75
C GLY A 364 -19.01 -5.37 -12.62
N ILE A 365 -17.71 -5.67 -12.70
CA ILE A 365 -16.94 -6.41 -11.69
C ILE A 365 -15.69 -5.63 -11.33
N VAL A 366 -15.45 -5.46 -10.03
CA VAL A 366 -14.19 -4.96 -9.46
C VAL A 366 -13.63 -6.05 -8.55
N ALA A 367 -12.49 -6.62 -8.92
CA ALA A 367 -11.76 -7.62 -8.14
C ALA A 367 -10.39 -7.06 -7.76
N GLN A 368 -10.13 -6.85 -6.46
CA GLN A 368 -8.90 -6.20 -6.01
C GLN A 368 -8.24 -6.91 -4.83
N SER A 369 -6.97 -7.27 -4.98
CA SER A 369 -6.11 -7.68 -3.88
C SER A 369 -5.07 -6.59 -3.63
N ILE A 370 -5.12 -5.91 -2.48
CA ILE A 370 -4.31 -4.72 -2.20
C ILE A 370 -3.64 -4.87 -0.83
N SER A 371 -2.32 -4.92 -0.80
CA SER A 371 -1.62 -5.07 0.48
C SER A 371 -1.24 -3.73 1.13
N GLY A 372 -1.17 -3.73 2.47
CA GLY A 372 -0.73 -2.59 3.28
C GLY A 372 -1.71 -1.44 3.42
N GLY A 373 -2.90 -1.53 2.82
CA GLY A 373 -3.92 -0.49 2.85
C GLY A 373 -4.54 -0.24 4.24
N ASN A 374 -5.24 0.89 4.37
CA ASN A 374 -6.17 1.13 5.47
C ASN A 374 -7.60 0.85 4.99
N ALA A 375 -8.30 -0.08 5.66
CA ALA A 375 -9.71 -0.44 5.44
C ALA A 375 -10.66 0.77 5.39
N ALA A 376 -10.36 1.84 6.15
CA ALA A 376 -11.22 3.01 6.25
C ALA A 376 -11.23 3.87 4.96
N GLY A 377 -10.22 3.71 4.09
CA GLY A 377 -10.15 4.38 2.78
C GLY A 377 -10.48 3.46 1.60
N ALA A 378 -10.51 2.15 1.80
CA ALA A 378 -10.91 1.19 0.78
C ALA A 378 -12.43 1.04 0.76
N PHE A 379 -13.05 1.64 -0.27
CA PHE A 379 -14.48 1.53 -0.64
C PHE A 379 -15.42 1.08 0.49
N GLN A 380 -15.52 1.88 1.56
CA GLN A 380 -16.62 1.71 2.51
C GLN A 380 -17.87 2.22 1.80
N ALA A 381 -18.90 1.39 1.65
CA ALA A 381 -20.20 1.74 1.03
C ALA A 381 -20.83 3.05 1.57
N PHE A 382 -20.31 3.60 2.68
CA PHE A 382 -20.83 4.77 3.36
C PHE A 382 -19.85 5.94 3.54
N ARG A 383 -18.53 5.82 3.27
CA ARG A 383 -17.56 6.93 3.35
C ARG A 383 -16.28 6.68 2.52
N PRO A 384 -16.10 7.28 1.33
CA PRO A 384 -14.80 7.36 0.69
C PRO A 384 -13.97 8.43 1.43
N SER A 385 -13.13 8.02 2.39
CA SER A 385 -12.12 8.88 2.98
C SER A 385 -10.82 8.74 2.21
N GLY A 386 -10.47 9.75 1.41
CA GLY A 386 -9.31 9.78 0.52
C GLY A 386 -7.97 9.72 1.24
N THR A 387 -7.51 8.52 1.57
CA THR A 387 -6.10 8.26 1.87
C THR A 387 -5.81 6.78 1.57
N PHE A 388 -5.53 6.46 0.31
CA PHE A 388 -4.82 5.23 -0.07
C PHE A 388 -3.32 5.42 0.22
N THR A 389 -2.97 5.67 1.48
CA THR A 389 -1.58 5.70 1.93
C THR A 389 -1.45 4.62 2.98
N GLY A 390 -1.04 3.44 2.54
CA GLY A 390 -0.83 2.31 3.41
C GLY A 390 0.27 1.41 2.84
N GLY A 391 1.21 1.04 3.69
CA GLY A 391 2.41 0.27 3.38
C GLY A 391 3.08 -0.14 4.69
N GLY A 392 4.36 -0.44 4.65
CA GLY A 392 5.14 -0.57 5.88
C GLY A 392 5.18 0.75 6.66
N GLY A 393 5.24 0.66 7.99
CA GLY A 393 5.32 1.83 8.85
C GLY A 393 6.67 2.56 8.73
N ASP A 394 6.70 3.86 8.96
CA ASP A 394 7.95 4.62 8.98
C ASP A 394 8.79 4.27 10.21
N GLY A 395 10.12 4.28 10.05
CA GLY A 395 11.06 4.22 11.16
C GLY A 395 11.05 5.51 11.99
N GLY A 396 11.26 5.36 13.29
CA GLY A 396 11.36 6.46 14.24
C GLY A 396 12.67 7.24 14.09
N ARG A 397 12.65 8.51 14.46
CA ARG A 397 13.83 9.38 14.44
C ARG A 397 14.74 9.10 15.63
N GLY A 398 16.05 9.16 15.43
CA GLY A 398 17.04 9.20 16.50
C GLY A 398 17.60 10.61 16.67
N LEU A 399 17.58 11.12 17.91
CA LEU A 399 18.29 12.32 18.34
C LEU A 399 19.24 11.92 19.48
N GLY A 400 20.41 12.54 19.59
CA GLY A 400 21.29 12.25 20.72
C GLY A 400 22.71 12.79 20.62
N PHE A 401 23.57 12.28 21.50
CA PHE A 401 24.98 12.65 21.61
C PHE A 401 25.87 11.51 21.14
N PHE A 402 27.00 11.84 20.51
CA PHE A 402 28.05 10.93 20.06
C PHE A 402 27.67 9.93 18.97
N PHE A 403 26.70 9.04 19.18
CA PHE A 403 26.32 8.00 18.23
C PHE A 403 24.80 7.88 18.17
N VAL A 404 24.22 8.11 16.99
CA VAL A 404 22.77 8.12 16.79
C VAL A 404 22.43 7.38 15.51
N SER A 405 21.39 6.57 15.53
CA SER A 405 20.83 5.95 14.34
C SER A 405 19.33 6.24 14.19
N GLY A 406 18.83 6.28 12.96
CA GLY A 406 17.40 6.25 12.69
C GLY A 406 16.88 4.82 12.68
N GLY A 407 15.57 4.65 12.87
CA GLY A 407 14.92 3.36 12.73
C GLY A 407 14.74 2.97 11.25
N GLU A 408 14.82 1.70 10.91
CA GLU A 408 14.49 1.23 9.55
C GLU A 408 12.98 1.38 9.28
N GLY A 409 12.60 1.63 8.03
CA GLY A 409 11.20 1.54 7.59
C GLY A 409 10.71 0.09 7.53
N GLY A 410 9.42 -0.11 7.75
CA GLY A 410 8.76 -1.41 7.62
C GLY A 410 8.60 -1.82 6.16
N LYS A 411 8.63 -3.11 5.87
CA LYS A 411 8.36 -3.63 4.52
C LYS A 411 6.88 -3.46 4.13
N GLY A 412 6.61 -3.24 2.86
CA GLY A 412 5.29 -3.44 2.27
C GLY A 412 4.89 -4.92 2.31
N GLY A 413 3.60 -5.20 2.28
CA GLY A 413 3.12 -6.58 2.15
C GLY A 413 2.86 -6.94 0.69
N SER A 414 2.87 -8.23 0.37
CA SER A 414 2.55 -8.71 -0.98
C SER A 414 1.03 -8.84 -1.16
N ALA A 415 0.55 -8.57 -2.37
CA ALA A 415 -0.82 -8.86 -2.75
C ALA A 415 -1.03 -10.32 -3.15
N GLY A 416 -2.27 -10.77 -3.07
CA GLY A 416 -2.71 -12.09 -3.50
C GLY A 416 -3.07 -12.14 -4.98
N ALA A 417 -3.28 -13.36 -5.47
CA ALA A 417 -3.75 -13.59 -6.82
C ALA A 417 -5.19 -13.07 -7.01
N VAL A 418 -5.48 -12.54 -8.19
CA VAL A 418 -6.85 -12.14 -8.59
C VAL A 418 -7.28 -12.97 -9.79
N THR A 419 -8.39 -13.68 -9.64
CA THR A 419 -8.98 -14.51 -10.71
C THR A 419 -10.42 -14.08 -10.97
N VAL A 420 -10.74 -13.70 -12.20
CA VAL A 420 -12.11 -13.41 -12.63
C VAL A 420 -12.50 -14.33 -13.77
N GLY A 421 -13.53 -15.15 -13.57
CA GLY A 421 -14.18 -15.97 -14.60
C GLY A 421 -15.51 -15.33 -15.01
N ASN A 422 -15.70 -15.04 -16.29
CA ASN A 422 -16.97 -14.53 -16.83
C ASN A 422 -17.48 -15.41 -17.99
N GLU A 423 -18.62 -16.03 -17.79
CA GLU A 423 -19.36 -16.81 -18.78
C GLU A 423 -20.73 -16.18 -19.12
N GLY A 424 -21.10 -15.08 -18.44
CA GLY A 424 -22.36 -14.36 -18.62
C GLY A 424 -22.25 -13.05 -19.40
N GLU A 425 -23.33 -12.25 -19.34
CA GLU A 425 -23.43 -10.90 -19.94
C GLU A 425 -23.06 -9.83 -18.90
N ILE A 426 -22.13 -8.95 -19.26
CA ILE A 426 -21.84 -7.73 -18.51
C ILE A 426 -22.09 -6.53 -19.43
N ARG A 427 -22.94 -5.60 -18.99
CA ARG A 427 -23.15 -4.32 -19.67
C ARG A 427 -22.97 -3.16 -18.71
N THR A 428 -22.20 -2.16 -19.12
CA THR A 428 -21.95 -0.95 -18.33
C THR A 428 -22.20 0.30 -19.18
N GLY A 429 -22.90 1.28 -18.61
CA GLY A 429 -23.45 2.41 -19.37
C GLY A 429 -22.74 3.75 -19.22
N GLY A 430 -22.06 4.00 -18.08
CA GLY A 430 -21.49 5.31 -17.76
C GLY A 430 -20.03 5.49 -18.17
N ASP A 431 -19.54 6.72 -18.11
CA ASP A 431 -18.11 7.02 -18.27
C ASP A 431 -17.30 6.40 -17.12
N ASP A 432 -16.04 6.02 -17.37
CA ASP A 432 -15.17 5.30 -16.43
C ASP A 432 -15.76 3.97 -15.89
N ALA A 433 -16.83 3.45 -16.51
CA ALA A 433 -17.52 2.25 -16.05
C ALA A 433 -16.91 1.00 -16.69
N TYR A 434 -15.88 0.43 -16.08
CA TYR A 434 -15.23 -0.78 -16.59
C TYR A 434 -16.18 -1.99 -16.62
N GLY A 435 -16.07 -2.85 -17.64
CA GLY A 435 -16.76 -4.15 -17.61
C GLY A 435 -16.21 -5.03 -16.48
N ILE A 436 -14.92 -5.31 -16.54
CA ILE A 436 -14.15 -6.03 -15.51
C ILE A 436 -12.90 -5.22 -15.19
N LEU A 437 -12.71 -4.88 -13.92
CA LEU A 437 -11.46 -4.37 -13.35
C LEU A 437 -10.88 -5.43 -12.40
N ALA A 438 -9.77 -6.05 -12.78
CA ALA A 438 -9.05 -7.04 -11.98
C ALA A 438 -7.66 -6.51 -11.64
N GLN A 439 -7.35 -6.33 -10.35
CA GLN A 439 -6.15 -5.63 -9.92
C GLN A 439 -5.49 -6.27 -8.71
N SER A 440 -4.20 -6.57 -8.81
CA SER A 440 -3.37 -6.99 -7.68
C SER A 440 -2.26 -5.97 -7.42
N VAL A 441 -2.18 -5.42 -6.21
CA VAL A 441 -1.26 -4.31 -5.87
C VAL A 441 -0.50 -4.59 -4.58
N GLY A 442 0.82 -4.77 -4.71
CA GLY A 442 1.71 -4.86 -3.57
C GLY A 442 1.80 -3.56 -2.77
N GLY A 443 1.96 -3.66 -1.45
CA GLY A 443 2.06 -2.50 -0.56
C GLY A 443 3.40 -1.79 -0.68
N GLY A 444 3.41 -0.46 -0.48
CA GLY A 444 4.66 0.32 -0.46
C GLY A 444 5.51 0.05 0.79
N GLY A 445 6.81 0.27 0.70
CA GLY A 445 7.72 0.26 1.84
C GLY A 445 7.69 1.55 2.67
N GLY A 446 7.90 1.44 3.97
CA GLY A 446 8.00 2.58 4.89
C GLY A 446 9.32 3.32 4.77
N ARG A 447 9.35 4.60 5.16
CA ARG A 447 10.58 5.40 5.15
C ARG A 447 11.45 5.08 6.37
N GLY A 448 12.75 5.12 6.20
CA GLY A 448 13.70 5.10 7.30
C GLY A 448 13.65 6.41 8.11
N GLY A 449 13.91 6.29 9.41
CA GLY A 449 13.95 7.40 10.34
C GLY A 449 15.22 8.25 10.20
N GLU A 450 15.09 9.52 10.51
CA GLU A 450 16.21 10.47 10.55
C GLU A 450 17.14 10.20 11.75
N ALA A 451 18.43 10.48 11.61
CA ALA A 451 19.40 10.49 12.71
C ALA A 451 20.03 11.87 12.86
N ARG A 452 19.98 12.47 14.06
CA ARG A 452 20.68 13.74 14.36
C ARG A 452 21.54 13.60 15.61
N SER A 453 22.85 13.80 15.44
CA SER A 453 23.84 13.75 16.51
C SER A 453 24.48 15.12 16.71
N LEU A 454 24.57 15.57 17.96
CA LEU A 454 25.27 16.78 18.38
C LEU A 454 26.29 16.40 19.47
N SER A 455 27.55 16.86 19.41
CA SER A 455 28.58 16.41 20.36
C SER A 455 29.70 17.43 20.62
N PRO A 456 30.29 17.46 21.83
CA PRO A 456 31.44 18.33 22.12
C PRO A 456 32.80 17.79 21.63
N LEU A 457 32.82 16.62 20.97
CA LEU A 457 34.07 16.00 20.49
C LEU A 457 33.85 15.19 19.22
N ILE A 458 33.08 14.10 19.31
CA ILE A 458 32.86 13.15 18.22
C ILE A 458 31.36 12.93 18.03
N SER A 459 30.86 13.05 16.80
CA SER A 459 29.46 12.88 16.43
C SER A 459 29.34 11.89 15.26
N TYR A 460 28.46 10.90 15.40
CA TYR A 460 28.11 9.90 14.39
C TYR A 460 26.59 9.87 14.26
N ALA A 461 26.10 10.01 13.03
CA ALA A 461 24.70 9.89 12.67
C ALA A 461 24.52 8.88 11.53
N LEU A 462 23.60 7.93 11.69
CA LEU A 462 23.31 6.86 10.74
C LEU A 462 21.80 6.88 10.42
N GLY A 463 21.40 7.37 9.27
CA GLY A 463 20.00 7.35 8.86
C GLY A 463 19.46 5.92 8.76
N GLY A 464 18.19 5.70 9.10
CA GLY A 464 17.57 4.39 8.98
C GLY A 464 17.35 4.00 7.52
N GLY A 465 17.48 2.71 7.17
CA GLY A 465 17.14 2.23 5.83
C GLY A 465 15.65 2.31 5.54
N GLY A 466 15.24 2.48 4.28
CA GLY A 466 13.86 2.30 3.86
C GLY A 466 13.42 0.83 3.95
N GLY A 467 12.12 0.58 4.01
CA GLY A 467 11.55 -0.77 3.89
C GLY A 467 11.31 -1.14 2.43
N GLY A 468 11.48 -2.41 2.06
CA GLY A 468 11.19 -2.88 0.69
C GLY A 468 9.71 -2.80 0.33
N GLY A 469 9.40 -2.62 -0.96
CA GLY A 469 8.04 -2.77 -1.48
C GLY A 469 7.60 -4.24 -1.48
N GLY A 470 6.28 -4.47 -1.44
CA GLY A 470 5.70 -5.81 -1.60
C GLY A 470 5.31 -6.10 -3.04
N ASP A 471 5.26 -7.38 -3.40
CA ASP A 471 4.98 -7.80 -4.79
C ASP A 471 3.49 -7.74 -5.13
N GLY A 472 3.19 -7.48 -6.40
CA GLY A 472 1.87 -7.74 -6.98
C GLY A 472 1.66 -9.24 -7.19
N GLY A 473 0.45 -9.72 -6.97
CA GLY A 473 0.06 -11.10 -7.26
C GLY A 473 -0.27 -11.31 -8.74
N SER A 474 -0.42 -12.57 -9.15
CA SER A 474 -0.89 -12.88 -10.52
C SER A 474 -2.32 -12.38 -10.73
N VAL A 475 -2.64 -11.95 -11.96
CA VAL A 475 -4.00 -11.57 -12.35
C VAL A 475 -4.43 -12.42 -13.53
N THR A 476 -5.55 -13.11 -13.40
CA THR A 476 -6.12 -13.97 -14.45
C THR A 476 -7.56 -13.56 -14.73
N VAL A 477 -7.86 -13.21 -15.98
CA VAL A 477 -9.24 -12.99 -16.44
C VAL A 477 -9.57 -14.02 -17.51
N ASN A 478 -10.59 -14.83 -17.25
CA ASN A 478 -11.04 -15.93 -18.08
C ASN A 478 -12.46 -15.64 -18.57
N SER A 479 -12.65 -15.50 -19.88
CA SER A 479 -13.97 -15.30 -20.50
C SER A 479 -14.18 -16.28 -21.66
N HIS A 480 -14.16 -17.58 -21.36
CA HIS A 480 -14.05 -18.66 -22.36
C HIS A 480 -15.35 -19.07 -23.03
N ALA A 481 -16.52 -18.69 -22.49
CA ALA A 481 -17.79 -19.06 -23.08
C ALA A 481 -18.05 -18.19 -24.34
N PRO A 482 -18.29 -18.79 -25.53
CA PRO A 482 -18.59 -18.01 -26.73
C PRO A 482 -19.89 -17.18 -26.64
N SER A 483 -20.78 -17.56 -25.72
CA SER A 483 -22.02 -16.82 -25.41
C SER A 483 -21.82 -15.65 -24.46
N ALA A 484 -20.66 -15.55 -23.80
CA ALA A 484 -20.36 -14.43 -22.92
C ALA A 484 -20.15 -13.15 -23.73
N SER A 485 -20.58 -12.02 -23.17
CA SER A 485 -20.36 -10.71 -23.78
C SER A 485 -20.11 -9.64 -22.73
N ILE A 486 -19.22 -8.71 -23.07
CA ILE A 486 -18.90 -7.54 -22.24
C ILE A 486 -19.05 -6.30 -23.10
N VAL A 487 -19.97 -5.43 -22.73
CA VAL A 487 -20.27 -4.20 -23.45
C VAL A 487 -20.10 -3.00 -22.53
N THR A 488 -19.33 -2.01 -22.98
CA THR A 488 -19.14 -0.73 -22.29
C THR A 488 -19.51 0.43 -23.21
N ASP A 489 -20.38 1.33 -22.73
CA ASP A 489 -20.92 2.41 -23.56
C ASP A 489 -20.14 3.73 -23.39
N GLY A 490 -19.63 4.04 -22.18
CA GLY A 490 -19.07 5.36 -21.83
C GLY A 490 -17.61 5.60 -22.21
N GLU A 491 -17.16 6.86 -22.08
CA GLU A 491 -15.76 7.26 -22.27
C GLU A 491 -14.85 6.64 -21.20
N ALA A 492 -13.61 6.29 -21.56
CA ALA A 492 -12.62 5.66 -20.68
C ALA A 492 -13.08 4.34 -20.02
N ALA A 493 -14.17 3.74 -20.53
CA ALA A 493 -14.77 2.53 -19.99
C ALA A 493 -14.22 1.28 -20.69
N ALA A 494 -13.09 0.75 -20.24
CA ALA A 494 -12.53 -0.47 -20.83
C ALA A 494 -13.39 -1.71 -20.52
N ALA A 495 -13.51 -2.65 -21.47
CA ALA A 495 -14.29 -3.88 -21.22
C ALA A 495 -13.57 -4.81 -20.23
N ILE A 496 -12.27 -5.04 -20.41
CA ILE A 496 -11.42 -5.76 -19.44
C ILE A 496 -10.18 -4.92 -19.16
N LEU A 497 -9.95 -4.62 -17.88
CA LEU A 497 -8.71 -4.10 -17.33
C LEU A 497 -8.14 -5.11 -16.32
N ALA A 498 -7.00 -5.73 -16.65
CA ALA A 498 -6.28 -6.65 -15.79
C ALA A 498 -4.89 -6.08 -15.46
N GLN A 499 -4.59 -5.85 -14.19
CA GLN A 499 -3.36 -5.17 -13.76
C GLN A 499 -2.70 -5.83 -12.55
N SER A 500 -1.42 -6.17 -12.66
CA SER A 500 -0.59 -6.50 -11.50
C SER A 500 0.48 -5.43 -11.30
N ILE A 501 0.57 -4.90 -10.08
CA ILE A 501 1.44 -3.77 -9.75
C ILE A 501 2.26 -4.10 -8.50
N GLY A 502 3.59 -4.03 -8.61
CA GLY A 502 4.49 -4.10 -7.46
C GLY A 502 4.50 -2.80 -6.65
N GLY A 503 4.67 -2.90 -5.34
CA GLY A 503 4.74 -1.77 -4.42
C GLY A 503 6.08 -1.02 -4.51
N GLY A 504 6.07 0.30 -4.31
CA GLY A 504 7.30 1.10 -4.30
C GLY A 504 8.21 0.81 -3.10
N GLY A 505 9.52 0.99 -3.28
CA GLY A 505 10.51 0.92 -2.21
C GLY A 505 10.48 2.15 -1.30
N GLY A 506 10.75 1.95 -0.01
CA GLY A 506 10.81 3.02 0.99
C GLY A 506 12.08 3.87 0.86
N ALA A 507 11.96 5.15 1.18
CA ALA A 507 13.12 6.06 1.22
C ALA A 507 13.96 5.81 2.48
N GLY A 508 15.28 5.96 2.39
CA GLY A 508 16.17 6.00 3.55
C GLY A 508 16.05 7.32 4.30
N GLY A 509 16.34 7.29 5.60
CA GLY A 509 16.31 8.44 6.47
C GLY A 509 17.56 9.31 6.38
N ASN A 510 17.41 10.60 6.62
CA ASN A 510 18.54 11.53 6.60
C ASN A 510 19.45 11.37 7.83
N ALA A 511 20.71 11.79 7.71
CA ALA A 511 21.67 11.81 8.80
C ALA A 511 22.32 13.19 8.95
N MET A 512 22.40 13.70 10.19
CA MET A 512 23.07 14.95 10.52
C MET A 512 23.97 14.77 11.73
N ALA A 513 25.27 15.02 11.58
CA ALA A 513 26.25 14.96 12.66
C ALA A 513 26.93 16.32 12.81
N ALA A 514 26.91 16.90 14.00
CA ALA A 514 27.63 18.14 14.28
C ALA A 514 28.47 18.04 15.56
N SER A 515 29.70 18.57 15.51
CA SER A 515 30.61 18.62 16.65
C SER A 515 31.30 19.96 16.80
N LEU A 516 31.52 20.35 18.06
CA LEU A 516 32.20 21.59 18.45
C LEU A 516 33.15 21.31 19.61
N SER A 517 34.47 21.48 19.43
CA SER A 517 35.46 21.09 20.43
C SER A 517 36.70 21.98 20.49
N PRO A 518 37.33 22.19 21.65
CA PRO A 518 38.53 23.03 21.73
C PRO A 518 39.81 22.44 21.13
N VAL A 519 39.85 21.12 20.88
CA VAL A 519 41.07 20.45 20.41
C VAL A 519 40.77 19.54 19.22
N LEU A 520 39.76 18.68 19.36
CA LEU A 520 39.43 17.68 18.35
C LEU A 520 37.93 17.63 18.09
N SER A 521 37.53 17.93 16.87
CA SER A 521 36.14 17.88 16.42
C SER A 521 36.02 16.85 15.31
N LYS A 522 35.17 15.84 15.47
CA LYS A 522 34.94 14.81 14.46
C LYS A 522 33.45 14.59 14.24
N SER A 523 32.99 14.69 13.00
CA SER A 523 31.59 14.42 12.62
C SER A 523 31.52 13.43 11.47
N VAL A 524 30.67 12.42 11.60
CA VAL A 524 30.39 11.43 10.55
C VAL A 524 28.89 11.28 10.38
N ALA A 525 28.38 11.50 9.18
CA ALA A 525 26.98 11.29 8.84
C ALA A 525 26.88 10.29 7.68
N ILE A 526 26.02 9.29 7.81
CA ILE A 526 25.71 8.33 6.75
C ILE A 526 24.20 8.29 6.57
N GLY A 527 23.71 8.72 5.41
CA GLY A 527 22.31 8.66 5.06
C GLY A 527 21.84 7.22 4.92
N GLY A 528 20.58 6.95 5.26
CA GLY A 528 20.00 5.62 5.15
C GLY A 528 19.83 5.20 3.68
N ALA A 529 20.01 3.92 3.38
CA ALA A 529 19.74 3.41 2.03
C ALA A 529 18.23 3.42 1.73
N GLY A 530 17.87 3.80 0.50
CA GLY A 530 16.56 3.48 -0.08
C GLY A 530 16.44 1.99 -0.36
N ALA A 531 15.22 1.47 -0.34
CA ALA A 531 14.96 0.05 -0.50
C ALA A 531 14.48 -0.32 -1.90
N VAL A 532 14.65 -1.60 -2.26
CA VAL A 532 14.12 -2.15 -3.51
C VAL A 532 12.60 -2.12 -3.54
N ALA A 533 12.02 -1.93 -4.72
CA ALA A 533 10.60 -2.07 -4.95
C ALA A 533 10.17 -3.55 -5.06
N GLY A 534 8.86 -3.79 -5.03
CA GLY A 534 8.27 -5.09 -5.34
C GLY A 534 8.06 -5.29 -6.84
N ASP A 535 8.01 -6.55 -7.25
CA ASP A 535 7.81 -6.98 -8.63
C ASP A 535 6.30 -7.01 -8.99
N GLY A 536 5.97 -6.77 -10.25
CA GLY A 536 4.64 -7.03 -10.80
C GLY A 536 4.47 -8.52 -11.10
N GLY A 537 3.28 -9.06 -10.88
CA GLY A 537 2.96 -10.47 -11.13
C GLY A 537 2.57 -10.76 -12.58
N LYS A 538 2.48 -12.06 -12.94
CA LYS A 538 1.99 -12.49 -14.26
C LYS A 538 0.54 -12.05 -14.47
N VAL A 539 0.24 -11.47 -15.63
CA VAL A 539 -1.11 -11.14 -16.07
C VAL A 539 -1.51 -12.01 -17.25
N THR A 540 -2.64 -12.71 -17.11
CA THR A 540 -3.20 -13.58 -18.15
C THR A 540 -4.63 -13.15 -18.44
N VAL A 541 -4.94 -12.88 -19.71
CA VAL A 541 -6.32 -12.68 -20.16
C VAL A 541 -6.60 -13.67 -21.29
N ASP A 542 -7.51 -14.62 -21.03
CA ASP A 542 -8.00 -15.53 -22.06
C ASP A 542 -9.49 -15.26 -22.30
N SER A 543 -9.83 -14.75 -23.49
CA SER A 543 -11.17 -14.35 -23.87
C SER A 543 -11.63 -15.02 -25.15
N ALA A 544 -12.76 -15.71 -25.09
CA ALA A 544 -13.59 -16.10 -26.22
C ALA A 544 -14.90 -15.28 -26.32
N ALA A 545 -15.15 -14.39 -25.35
CA ALA A 545 -16.31 -13.53 -25.28
C ALA A 545 -16.30 -12.43 -26.35
N GLY A 546 -17.49 -11.95 -26.73
CA GLY A 546 -17.63 -10.73 -27.52
C GLY A 546 -17.34 -9.49 -26.66
N LEU A 547 -16.33 -8.70 -27.04
CA LEU A 547 -15.98 -7.45 -26.35
C LEU A 547 -16.37 -6.26 -27.22
N THR A 548 -17.14 -5.33 -26.67
CA THR A 548 -17.55 -4.11 -27.39
C THR A 548 -17.37 -2.88 -26.51
N THR A 549 -16.62 -1.89 -27.00
CA THR A 549 -16.46 -0.59 -26.35
C THR A 549 -16.88 0.54 -27.29
N LEU A 550 -17.80 1.39 -26.84
CA LEU A 550 -18.39 2.43 -27.70
C LEU A 550 -17.76 3.82 -27.48
N GLY A 551 -17.35 4.14 -26.25
CA GLY A 551 -16.78 5.44 -25.91
C GLY A 551 -15.33 5.66 -26.39
N ALA A 552 -14.89 6.92 -26.33
CA ALA A 552 -13.51 7.30 -26.60
C ALA A 552 -12.57 6.83 -25.47
N ASN A 553 -11.27 6.68 -25.77
CA ASN A 553 -10.25 6.25 -24.81
C ASN A 553 -10.59 4.92 -24.09
N ALA A 554 -11.44 4.08 -24.69
CA ALA A 554 -12.00 2.89 -24.08
C ALA A 554 -11.45 1.63 -24.76
N ALA A 555 -10.32 1.12 -24.27
CA ALA A 555 -9.75 -0.11 -24.81
C ALA A 555 -10.66 -1.32 -24.53
N ALA A 556 -10.77 -2.27 -25.45
CA ALA A 556 -11.55 -3.48 -25.17
C ALA A 556 -10.84 -4.38 -24.16
N LEU A 557 -9.55 -4.64 -24.36
CA LEU A 557 -8.75 -5.45 -23.45
C LEU A 557 -7.44 -4.73 -23.13
N GLN A 558 -7.23 -4.40 -21.86
CA GLN A 558 -5.99 -3.86 -21.33
C GLN A 558 -5.42 -4.81 -20.27
N ALA A 559 -4.24 -5.37 -20.54
CA ALA A 559 -3.52 -6.28 -19.65
C ALA A 559 -2.14 -5.69 -19.32
N GLN A 560 -1.84 -5.47 -18.04
CA GLN A 560 -0.62 -4.77 -17.64
C GLN A 560 0.06 -5.39 -16.41
N SER A 561 1.36 -5.65 -16.51
CA SER A 561 2.18 -5.97 -15.36
C SER A 561 3.23 -4.89 -15.16
N ILE A 562 3.29 -4.30 -13.96
CA ILE A 562 4.10 -3.13 -13.67
C ILE A 562 4.92 -3.37 -12.40
N GLY A 563 6.24 -3.27 -12.49
CA GLY A 563 7.13 -3.27 -11.32
C GLY A 563 7.08 -1.95 -10.55
N GLY A 564 7.28 -2.00 -9.23
CA GLY A 564 7.30 -0.79 -8.40
C GLY A 564 8.55 0.08 -8.62
N GLY A 565 8.49 1.36 -8.26
CA GLY A 565 9.66 2.25 -8.28
C GLY A 565 10.59 2.06 -7.07
N GLY A 566 11.89 2.15 -7.27
CA GLY A 566 12.90 2.02 -6.22
C GLY A 566 12.89 3.19 -5.22
N GLY A 567 13.36 2.93 -3.99
CA GLY A 567 13.40 3.91 -2.91
C GLY A 567 14.58 4.89 -3.02
N ASN A 568 14.40 6.10 -2.52
CA ASN A 568 15.45 7.12 -2.50
C ASN A 568 16.39 6.93 -1.30
N GLY A 569 17.69 7.17 -1.47
CA GLY A 569 18.64 7.26 -0.37
C GLY A 569 18.49 8.55 0.44
N GLY A 570 18.74 8.47 1.74
CA GLY A 570 18.72 9.61 2.65
C GLY A 570 19.96 10.49 2.50
N SER A 571 19.81 11.79 2.73
CA SER A 571 20.94 12.74 2.68
C SER A 571 21.80 12.66 3.96
N ALA A 572 23.05 13.09 3.86
CA ALA A 572 24.01 13.14 4.97
C ALA A 572 24.66 14.51 5.12
N GLY A 573 24.70 15.06 6.33
CA GLY A 573 25.37 16.31 6.67
C GLY A 573 26.30 16.17 7.86
N ALA A 574 27.60 16.44 7.69
CA ALA A 574 28.61 16.35 8.75
C ALA A 574 29.32 17.70 8.96
N TYR A 575 29.26 18.24 10.17
CA TYR A 575 29.83 19.55 10.52
C TYR A 575 30.79 19.42 11.70
N ALA A 576 32.07 19.73 11.53
CA ALA A 576 33.08 19.62 12.59
C ALA A 576 33.81 20.95 12.78
N ILE A 577 33.64 21.57 13.95
CA ILE A 577 34.26 22.86 14.28
C ILE A 577 35.20 22.69 15.47
N SER A 578 36.45 23.12 15.34
CA SER A 578 37.41 23.19 16.43
C SER A 578 37.91 24.60 16.69
N VAL A 579 37.72 25.09 17.92
CA VAL A 579 38.05 26.47 18.35
C VAL A 579 38.74 26.44 19.71
N PRO A 580 40.00 26.88 19.82
CA PRO A 580 40.84 26.63 20.97
C PRO A 580 40.39 27.47 22.16
N MET A 581 40.57 26.91 23.36
CA MET A 581 40.44 27.67 24.60
C MET A 581 41.73 28.45 24.85
N ALA A 582 41.62 29.68 25.37
CA ALA A 582 42.73 30.65 25.52
C ALA A 582 43.96 30.19 26.36
N TYR A 583 43.96 28.99 26.94
CA TYR A 583 44.97 28.50 27.88
C TYR A 583 45.50 27.09 27.58
N VAL A 584 45.30 26.56 26.37
CA VAL A 584 45.68 25.20 26.02
C VAL A 584 46.57 25.20 24.77
N ASP A 585 47.85 24.84 24.94
CA ASP A 585 48.82 24.68 23.84
C ASP A 585 48.68 23.31 23.18
N LEU A 586 47.56 23.11 22.48
CA LEU A 586 47.29 21.92 21.69
C LEU A 586 46.95 22.30 20.24
N PRO A 587 47.25 21.44 19.26
CA PRO A 587 46.79 21.66 17.89
C PRO A 587 45.27 21.57 17.81
N SER A 588 44.67 22.27 16.85
CA SER A 588 43.23 22.17 16.56
C SER A 588 43.00 21.24 15.37
N LEU A 589 42.12 20.25 15.56
CA LEU A 589 41.82 19.19 14.61
C LEU A 589 40.32 19.16 14.32
N ALA A 590 39.91 19.30 13.06
CA ALA A 590 38.52 19.19 12.62
C ALA A 590 38.38 18.18 11.48
N PHE A 591 37.54 17.16 11.65
CA PHE A 591 37.35 16.07 10.69
C PHE A 591 35.87 15.86 10.42
N SER A 592 35.43 16.00 9.18
CA SER A 592 34.05 15.74 8.79
C SER A 592 33.97 14.68 7.70
N ARG A 593 32.99 13.78 7.79
CA ARG A 593 32.70 12.79 6.74
C ARG A 593 31.21 12.65 6.54
N ALA A 594 30.73 12.85 5.32
CA ALA A 594 29.35 12.61 4.94
C ALA A 594 29.29 11.53 3.84
N ILE A 595 28.38 10.57 3.97
CA ILE A 595 28.09 9.56 2.94
C ILE A 595 26.58 9.56 2.70
N GLY A 596 26.15 9.92 1.51
CA GLY A 596 24.75 9.86 1.12
C GLY A 596 24.26 8.41 1.03
N GLY A 597 22.99 8.19 1.35
CA GLY A 597 22.38 6.88 1.28
C GLY A 597 22.27 6.40 -0.16
N SER A 598 22.46 5.10 -0.40
CA SER A 598 22.26 4.53 -1.74
C SER A 598 20.78 4.51 -2.13
N PHE A 599 20.46 4.52 -3.43
CA PHE A 599 19.09 4.28 -3.90
C PHE A 599 18.77 2.79 -4.02
N GLY A 600 17.48 2.48 -3.99
CA GLY A 600 16.94 1.15 -4.26
C GLY A 600 16.60 0.92 -5.73
N ALA A 601 16.60 -0.34 -6.13
CA ALA A 601 16.23 -0.78 -7.47
C ALA A 601 14.73 -0.72 -7.72
N GLY A 602 14.34 -0.53 -8.99
CA GLY A 602 12.98 -0.74 -9.45
C GLY A 602 12.63 -2.23 -9.55
N GLY A 603 11.35 -2.54 -9.37
CA GLY A 603 10.79 -3.89 -9.50
C GLY A 603 10.62 -4.31 -10.95
N HIS A 604 10.52 -5.60 -11.18
CA HIS A 604 10.32 -6.18 -12.51
C HIS A 604 8.86 -6.09 -12.95
N GLY A 605 8.63 -5.87 -14.25
CA GLY A 605 7.36 -6.21 -14.87
C GLY A 605 7.23 -7.72 -15.01
N GLY A 606 6.08 -8.28 -14.68
CA GLY A 606 5.79 -9.70 -14.88
C GLY A 606 5.40 -10.03 -16.32
N GLU A 607 5.28 -11.33 -16.63
CA GLU A 607 4.80 -11.76 -17.95
C GLU A 607 3.36 -11.28 -18.20
N VAL A 608 3.06 -10.91 -19.44
CA VAL A 608 1.70 -10.60 -19.90
C VAL A 608 1.34 -11.52 -21.05
N GLU A 609 0.25 -12.27 -20.87
CA GLU A 609 -0.26 -13.22 -21.84
C GLU A 609 -1.71 -12.89 -22.18
N VAL A 610 -1.99 -12.65 -23.46
CA VAL A 610 -3.34 -12.41 -23.96
C VAL A 610 -3.68 -13.44 -25.03
N ILE A 611 -4.77 -14.16 -24.83
CA ILE A 611 -5.34 -15.08 -25.81
C ILE A 611 -6.74 -14.58 -26.16
N ASN A 612 -6.96 -14.21 -27.42
CA ASN A 612 -8.27 -13.79 -27.91
C ASN A 612 -8.79 -14.75 -28.98
N ARG A 613 -9.97 -15.32 -28.73
CA ARG A 613 -10.76 -16.12 -29.68
C ARG A 613 -12.09 -15.46 -30.04
N GLY A 614 -12.53 -14.49 -29.24
CA GLY A 614 -13.79 -13.77 -29.41
C GLY A 614 -13.67 -12.56 -30.35
N GLY A 615 -14.83 -12.02 -30.75
CA GLY A 615 -14.89 -10.79 -31.54
C GLY A 615 -14.66 -9.55 -30.68
N ILE A 616 -13.83 -8.61 -31.15
CA ILE A 616 -13.57 -7.32 -30.51
C ILE A 616 -14.02 -6.20 -31.43
N LEU A 617 -14.83 -5.27 -30.90
CA LEU A 617 -15.24 -4.04 -31.56
C LEU A 617 -14.94 -2.83 -30.67
N THR A 618 -14.18 -1.86 -31.19
CA THR A 618 -14.00 -0.55 -30.55
C THR A 618 -14.41 0.56 -31.51
N GLU A 619 -15.32 1.44 -31.07
CA GLU A 619 -15.86 2.51 -31.93
C GLU A 619 -15.17 3.86 -31.68
N GLY A 620 -14.96 4.25 -30.42
CA GLY A 620 -14.41 5.56 -30.06
C GLY A 620 -12.95 5.79 -30.46
N MET A 621 -12.56 7.07 -30.48
CA MET A 621 -11.18 7.51 -30.78
C MET A 621 -10.20 7.04 -29.69
N LYS A 622 -8.96 6.74 -30.09
CA LYS A 622 -7.88 6.27 -29.19
C LYS A 622 -8.25 5.00 -28.39
N SER A 623 -9.17 4.20 -28.90
CA SER A 623 -9.68 2.98 -28.25
C SER A 623 -9.01 1.75 -28.86
N ALA A 624 -8.04 1.18 -28.15
CA ALA A 624 -7.32 -0.01 -28.61
C ALA A 624 -8.20 -1.28 -28.51
N GLY A 625 -8.06 -2.22 -29.46
CA GLY A 625 -8.68 -3.54 -29.33
C GLY A 625 -8.02 -4.34 -28.22
N ILE A 626 -6.74 -4.66 -28.38
CA ILE A 626 -5.90 -5.30 -27.37
C ILE A 626 -4.72 -4.39 -27.05
N GLN A 627 -4.50 -4.15 -25.77
CA GLN A 627 -3.33 -3.48 -25.23
C GLN A 627 -2.70 -4.37 -24.15
N ALA A 628 -1.49 -4.88 -24.40
CA ALA A 628 -0.73 -5.75 -23.51
C ALA A 628 0.63 -5.13 -23.16
N LEU A 629 0.87 -4.79 -21.90
CA LEU A 629 2.09 -4.10 -21.46
C LEU A 629 2.77 -4.80 -20.29
N SER A 630 4.06 -5.06 -20.40
CA SER A 630 4.90 -5.35 -19.24
C SER A 630 5.91 -4.23 -19.05
N ILE A 631 5.94 -3.62 -17.86
CA ILE A 631 6.76 -2.45 -17.56
C ILE A 631 7.56 -2.72 -16.30
N GLY A 632 8.88 -2.60 -16.39
CA GLY A 632 9.74 -2.56 -15.21
C GLY A 632 9.72 -1.20 -14.53
N GLY A 633 9.85 -1.17 -13.22
CA GLY A 633 9.89 0.05 -12.42
C GLY A 633 11.23 0.78 -12.53
N GLY A 634 11.23 2.10 -12.35
CA GLY A 634 12.44 2.90 -12.32
C GLY A 634 13.26 2.72 -11.03
N GLY A 635 14.57 2.98 -11.10
CA GLY A 635 15.43 3.10 -9.91
C GLY A 635 15.16 4.38 -9.10
N GLY A 636 15.67 4.43 -7.86
CA GLY A 636 15.54 5.61 -7.00
C GLY A 636 16.64 6.66 -7.21
N THR A 637 16.64 7.68 -6.35
CA THR A 637 17.70 8.72 -6.29
C THR A 637 18.59 8.53 -5.06
N GLY A 638 19.91 8.55 -5.22
CA GLY A 638 20.87 8.49 -4.14
C GLY A 638 20.85 9.78 -3.32
N GLY A 639 21.20 9.70 -2.04
CA GLY A 639 21.22 10.85 -1.15
C GLY A 639 22.46 11.72 -1.36
N ASP A 640 22.31 13.03 -1.13
CA ASP A 640 23.44 13.96 -1.14
C ASP A 640 24.28 13.84 0.14
N ALA A 641 25.57 14.17 0.03
CA ALA A 641 26.51 14.22 1.14
C ALA A 641 27.15 15.61 1.25
N THR A 642 27.03 16.23 2.42
CA THR A 642 27.64 17.53 2.72
C THR A 642 28.57 17.42 3.92
N ALA A 643 29.86 17.68 3.74
CA ALA A 643 30.88 17.68 4.79
C ALA A 643 31.51 19.07 4.94
N TYR A 644 31.53 19.59 6.16
CA TYR A 644 32.15 20.87 6.49
C TYR A 644 33.04 20.73 7.73
N SER A 645 34.28 21.18 7.63
CA SER A 645 35.23 21.24 8.74
C SER A 645 35.89 22.61 8.89
N PHE A 646 36.01 23.10 10.12
CA PHE A 646 36.71 24.34 10.44
C PHE A 646 37.62 24.16 11.66
N ALA A 647 38.89 24.54 11.55
CA ALA A 647 39.86 24.48 12.64
C ALA A 647 40.56 25.83 12.86
N THR A 648 40.64 26.31 14.09
CA THR A 648 41.47 27.47 14.44
C THR A 648 42.38 27.12 15.62
N SER A 649 43.62 27.61 15.65
CA SER A 649 44.61 27.22 16.66
C SER A 649 45.23 28.42 17.40
N SER A 650 45.70 28.18 18.63
CA SER A 650 46.48 29.15 19.38
C SER A 650 47.83 29.44 18.71
N PRO A 651 48.45 30.60 19.00
CA PRO A 651 49.79 30.92 18.48
C PRO A 651 50.82 29.84 18.84
N GLY A 652 51.61 29.39 17.86
CA GLY A 652 52.63 28.35 18.06
C GLY A 652 52.15 26.93 17.73
N MET A 653 50.84 26.72 17.52
CA MET A 653 50.25 25.41 17.24
C MET A 653 49.64 25.34 15.82
N PRO A 654 49.64 24.17 15.16
CA PRO A 654 49.01 24.00 13.85
C PRO A 654 47.48 23.86 13.94
N ALA A 655 46.79 24.23 12.86
CA ALA A 655 45.37 23.95 12.62
C ALA A 655 45.21 22.96 11.46
N ILE A 656 44.45 21.88 11.69
CA ILE A 656 44.23 20.80 10.74
C ILE A 656 42.73 20.62 10.51
N SER A 657 42.28 20.71 9.27
CA SER A 657 40.88 20.57 8.88
C SER A 657 40.76 19.62 7.70
N SER A 658 39.93 18.58 7.83
CA SER A 658 39.62 17.67 6.73
C SER A 658 38.13 17.37 6.59
N SER A 659 37.69 17.25 5.34
CA SER A 659 36.31 16.97 4.97
C SER A 659 36.24 15.94 3.85
N GLU A 660 35.32 14.98 3.97
CA GLU A 660 35.09 13.94 2.98
C GLU A 660 33.58 13.82 2.71
N ALA A 661 33.16 13.96 1.45
CA ALA A 661 31.77 13.78 1.05
C ALA A 661 31.66 12.73 -0.05
N ILE A 662 30.79 11.73 0.11
CA ILE A 662 30.52 10.72 -0.90
C ILE A 662 29.02 10.67 -1.14
N GLY A 663 28.56 11.12 -2.31
CA GLY A 663 27.17 11.02 -2.69
C GLY A 663 26.70 9.56 -2.81
N GLY A 664 25.42 9.32 -2.52
CA GLY A 664 24.84 7.99 -2.56
C GLY A 664 24.74 7.46 -3.98
N GLY A 665 25.23 6.25 -4.24
CA GLY A 665 25.14 5.61 -5.57
C GLY A 665 24.12 4.49 -5.64
N ALA A 666 24.26 3.64 -6.66
CA ALA A 666 23.55 2.37 -6.73
C ALA A 666 23.84 1.52 -5.48
N GLY A 667 22.79 1.21 -4.73
CA GLY A 667 22.87 0.37 -3.55
C GLY A 667 22.81 -1.08 -3.95
N GLY A 668 23.81 -1.86 -3.53
CA GLY A 668 23.79 -3.30 -3.73
C GLY A 668 25.14 -4.01 -3.65
N THR A 669 25.12 -5.29 -3.30
CA THR A 669 26.24 -6.22 -3.46
C THR A 669 26.48 -6.50 -4.95
N PRO A 670 27.74 -6.61 -5.43
CA PRO A 670 28.02 -6.97 -6.83
C PRO A 670 27.21 -8.21 -7.27
N GLY A 671 26.25 -8.01 -8.18
CA GLY A 671 25.32 -9.06 -8.66
C GLY A 671 23.84 -8.83 -8.37
N ASP A 672 23.47 -7.82 -7.57
CA ASP A 672 22.08 -7.45 -7.35
C ASP A 672 21.56 -6.34 -8.30
N ARG A 673 20.24 -6.15 -8.25
CA ARG A 673 19.47 -5.22 -9.07
C ARG A 673 19.95 -3.80 -8.79
N THR A 674 20.72 -3.19 -9.70
CA THR A 674 21.27 -1.84 -9.52
C THR A 674 20.70 -0.88 -10.56
N GLY A 675 19.43 -0.50 -10.43
CA GLY A 675 18.78 0.45 -11.32
C GLY A 675 17.33 0.11 -11.65
N GLY A 676 16.94 0.32 -12.91
CA GLY A 676 15.59 0.05 -13.39
C GLY A 676 15.32 -1.45 -13.52
N GLY A 677 14.12 -1.88 -13.16
CA GLY A 677 13.70 -3.26 -13.33
C GLY A 677 13.47 -3.59 -14.83
N PRO A 678 13.78 -4.80 -15.30
CA PRO A 678 13.32 -5.28 -16.61
C PRO A 678 11.79 -5.33 -16.74
N GLY A 679 11.32 -5.15 -17.98
CA GLY A 679 9.99 -5.59 -18.39
C GLY A 679 9.98 -7.11 -18.61
N GLY A 680 8.82 -7.73 -18.39
CA GLY A 680 8.58 -9.16 -18.62
C GLY A 680 8.22 -9.47 -20.07
N GLY A 681 8.11 -10.76 -20.39
CA GLY A 681 7.67 -11.20 -21.71
C GLY A 681 6.22 -10.81 -21.99
N VAL A 682 5.90 -10.42 -23.23
CA VAL A 682 4.54 -10.12 -23.68
C VAL A 682 4.16 -11.03 -24.85
N THR A 683 3.11 -11.81 -24.68
CA THR A 683 2.58 -12.71 -25.72
C THR A 683 1.12 -12.39 -26.01
N VAL A 684 0.80 -12.15 -27.28
CA VAL A 684 -0.58 -11.97 -27.75
C VAL A 684 -0.89 -12.98 -28.85
N ASN A 685 -1.89 -13.82 -28.63
CA ASN A 685 -2.39 -14.81 -29.60
C ASN A 685 -3.84 -14.47 -29.96
N ASN A 686 -4.06 -13.93 -31.14
CA ASN A 686 -5.38 -13.55 -31.64
C ASN A 686 -5.85 -14.49 -32.76
N THR A 687 -7.00 -15.13 -32.54
CA THR A 687 -7.72 -15.94 -33.54
C THR A 687 -9.09 -15.34 -33.88
N GLY A 688 -9.63 -14.47 -33.02
CA GLY A 688 -10.87 -13.75 -33.24
C GLY A 688 -10.71 -12.52 -34.15
N GLY A 689 -11.85 -11.98 -34.62
CA GLY A 689 -11.87 -10.74 -35.39
C GLY A 689 -11.76 -9.50 -34.50
N ILE A 690 -10.90 -8.54 -34.87
CA ILE A 690 -10.74 -7.26 -34.18
C ILE A 690 -11.06 -6.14 -35.17
N VAL A 691 -12.00 -5.27 -34.79
CA VAL A 691 -12.36 -4.07 -35.55
C VAL A 691 -12.21 -2.85 -34.65
N THR A 692 -11.41 -1.87 -35.08
CA THR A 692 -11.30 -0.57 -34.40
C THR A 692 -11.60 0.58 -35.35
N ARG A 693 -12.58 1.44 -35.02
CA ARG A 693 -13.06 2.49 -35.94
C ARG A 693 -12.48 3.87 -35.67
N GLY A 694 -12.24 4.20 -34.41
CA GLY A 694 -11.80 5.55 -34.03
C GLY A 694 -10.40 5.94 -34.52
N ALA A 695 -10.16 7.25 -34.64
CA ALA A 695 -8.85 7.81 -34.97
C ALA A 695 -7.83 7.56 -33.85
N GLY A 696 -6.57 7.29 -34.21
CA GLY A 696 -5.48 6.99 -33.29
C GLY A 696 -5.61 5.66 -32.54
N SER A 697 -6.53 4.79 -32.97
CA SER A 697 -6.79 3.50 -32.34
C SER A 697 -5.81 2.42 -32.81
N PHE A 698 -5.48 1.49 -31.91
CA PHE A 698 -4.68 0.31 -32.21
C PHE A 698 -5.56 -0.93 -32.31
N GLY A 699 -5.34 -1.83 -33.27
CA GLY A 699 -5.94 -3.16 -33.24
C GLY A 699 -5.35 -3.99 -32.10
N VAL A 700 -4.04 -4.26 -32.19
CA VAL A 700 -3.23 -4.88 -31.14
C VAL A 700 -2.00 -4.01 -30.87
N GLN A 701 -1.76 -3.70 -29.60
CA GLN A 701 -0.54 -3.07 -29.11
C GLN A 701 0.07 -3.95 -28.02
N ALA A 702 1.26 -4.48 -28.25
CA ALA A 702 2.01 -5.29 -27.30
C ALA A 702 3.36 -4.61 -27.01
N MET A 703 3.67 -4.34 -25.74
CA MET A 703 4.91 -3.65 -25.35
C MET A 703 5.56 -4.24 -24.12
N SER A 704 6.86 -4.51 -24.20
CA SER A 704 7.68 -4.77 -23.02
C SER A 704 8.69 -3.65 -22.85
N VAL A 705 8.69 -3.00 -21.68
CA VAL A 705 9.50 -1.81 -21.42
C VAL A 705 10.31 -2.00 -20.14
N GLY A 706 11.63 -1.85 -20.24
CA GLY A 706 12.50 -1.77 -19.07
C GLY A 706 12.40 -0.41 -18.37
N GLY A 707 12.51 -0.41 -17.05
CA GLY A 707 12.49 0.80 -16.23
C GLY A 707 13.76 1.64 -16.37
N GLY A 708 13.66 2.94 -16.09
CA GLY A 708 14.83 3.82 -16.08
C GLY A 708 15.80 3.54 -14.92
N GLY A 709 17.09 3.83 -15.11
CA GLY A 709 18.11 3.73 -14.06
C GLY A 709 17.98 4.77 -12.96
N GLY A 710 18.63 4.53 -11.83
CA GLY A 710 18.63 5.43 -10.68
C GLY A 710 19.66 6.57 -10.82
N VAL A 711 19.44 7.69 -10.14
CA VAL A 711 20.35 8.84 -10.15
C VAL A 711 21.24 8.80 -8.92
N GLY A 712 22.56 9.00 -9.07
CA GLY A 712 23.48 9.13 -7.94
C GLY A 712 23.40 10.52 -7.28
N GLY A 713 23.56 10.59 -5.96
CA GLY A 713 23.57 11.84 -5.18
C GLY A 713 24.91 12.58 -5.28
N GLY A 714 24.92 13.87 -4.95
CA GLY A 714 26.10 14.71 -4.96
C GLY A 714 26.98 14.56 -3.71
N GLY A 715 28.28 14.80 -3.85
CA GLY A 715 29.22 15.00 -2.76
C GLY A 715 29.68 16.46 -2.72
N TYR A 716 29.56 17.10 -1.56
CA TYR A 716 29.95 18.49 -1.32
C TYR A 716 30.83 18.58 -0.08
N SER A 717 32.07 19.05 -0.24
CA SER A 717 33.06 19.01 0.84
C SER A 717 33.80 20.33 0.99
N THR A 718 33.92 20.84 2.21
CA THR A 718 34.59 22.11 2.51
C THR A 718 35.44 22.04 3.77
N SER A 719 36.70 22.48 3.67
CA SER A 719 37.63 22.57 4.81
C SER A 719 38.28 23.93 4.92
N ASP A 720 38.17 24.53 6.11
CA ASP A 720 38.74 25.84 6.43
C ASP A 720 39.66 25.76 7.67
N ALA A 721 40.73 26.55 7.69
CA ALA A 721 41.65 26.63 8.84
C ALA A 721 42.30 28.01 9.04
N ILE A 722 42.56 28.34 10.31
CA ILE A 722 43.22 29.58 10.74
C ILE A 722 44.27 29.29 11.82
N SER A 723 45.55 29.47 11.48
CA SER A 723 46.72 29.35 12.37
C SER A 723 47.79 30.33 11.92
N VAL A 724 48.51 30.91 12.89
CA VAL A 724 49.72 31.73 12.65
C VAL A 724 51.00 30.88 12.57
N THR A 725 50.88 29.55 12.65
CA THR A 725 52.01 28.60 12.61
C THR A 725 51.93 27.69 11.39
N ARG A 726 50.84 26.92 11.23
CA ARG A 726 50.66 26.05 10.07
C ARG A 726 49.18 25.67 9.88
N ASN A 727 48.71 25.76 8.64
CA ASN A 727 47.38 25.36 8.21
C ASN A 727 47.47 24.09 7.33
N ILE A 728 46.77 23.02 7.70
CA ILE A 728 46.72 21.77 6.92
C ILE A 728 45.26 21.49 6.56
N LEU A 729 44.95 21.51 5.26
CA LEU A 729 43.60 21.36 4.71
C LEU A 729 43.55 20.17 3.75
N ALA A 730 42.57 19.28 3.94
CA ALA A 730 42.29 18.20 3.00
C ALA A 730 40.79 18.05 2.77
N SER A 731 40.30 18.32 1.57
CA SER A 731 38.91 18.07 1.20
C SER A 731 38.80 17.11 0.02
N SER A 732 37.88 16.15 0.13
CA SER A 732 37.51 15.26 -0.98
C SER A 732 36.00 15.19 -1.13
N ALA A 733 35.54 15.16 -2.37
CA ALA A 733 34.14 14.95 -2.71
C ALA A 733 34.03 13.99 -3.89
N VAL A 734 33.18 12.97 -3.76
CA VAL A 734 32.87 12.00 -4.81
C VAL A 734 31.37 11.96 -5.02
N GLY A 735 30.90 12.18 -6.24
CA GLY A 735 29.51 11.97 -6.60
C GLY A 735 29.14 10.48 -6.64
N GLY A 736 27.89 10.15 -6.30
CA GLY A 736 27.38 8.79 -6.37
C GLY A 736 27.22 8.29 -7.80
N ALA A 737 27.42 6.99 -8.04
CA ALA A 737 27.16 6.40 -9.35
C ALA A 737 25.66 6.26 -9.64
N GLY A 738 25.26 6.53 -10.88
CA GLY A 738 23.92 6.22 -11.39
C GLY A 738 23.72 4.71 -11.62
N GLY A 739 22.46 4.28 -11.69
CA GLY A 739 22.06 2.88 -11.91
C GLY A 739 21.82 2.56 -13.39
N GLY A 740 21.88 1.29 -13.77
CA GLY A 740 21.56 0.85 -15.13
C GLY A 740 20.07 0.92 -15.47
N GLY A 741 19.73 1.05 -16.75
CA GLY A 741 18.37 0.88 -17.24
C GLY A 741 17.97 -0.60 -17.29
N GLY A 742 16.69 -0.89 -17.07
CA GLY A 742 16.13 -2.23 -17.21
C GLY A 742 16.03 -2.65 -18.67
N THR A 743 16.06 -3.95 -18.95
CA THR A 743 15.87 -4.48 -20.31
C THR A 743 14.39 -4.61 -20.67
N GLY A 744 14.07 -4.46 -21.95
CA GLY A 744 12.79 -4.93 -22.49
C GLY A 744 12.77 -6.46 -22.59
N GLY A 745 11.62 -7.07 -22.32
CA GLY A 745 11.40 -8.51 -22.46
C GLY A 745 11.01 -8.92 -23.89
N LYS A 746 10.97 -10.23 -24.15
CA LYS A 746 10.51 -10.77 -25.44
C LYS A 746 9.06 -10.35 -25.72
N VAL A 747 8.77 -9.91 -26.94
CA VAL A 747 7.41 -9.60 -27.40
C VAL A 747 7.03 -10.49 -28.58
N SER A 748 5.94 -11.24 -28.46
CA SER A 748 5.44 -12.14 -29.49
C SER A 748 3.96 -11.87 -29.78
N VAL A 749 3.64 -11.43 -31.00
CA VAL A 749 2.26 -11.23 -31.45
C VAL A 749 1.97 -12.17 -32.62
N THR A 750 1.02 -13.09 -32.42
CA THR A 750 0.50 -13.96 -33.48
C THR A 750 -0.97 -13.65 -33.71
N SER A 751 -1.34 -13.27 -34.95
CA SER A 751 -2.74 -13.08 -35.34
C SER A 751 -3.10 -13.96 -36.53
N SER A 752 -4.05 -14.88 -36.37
CA SER A 752 -4.68 -15.63 -37.46
C SER A 752 -6.10 -15.16 -37.80
N GLY A 753 -6.73 -14.38 -36.92
CA GLY A 753 -8.00 -13.67 -37.19
C GLY A 753 -7.80 -12.38 -38.00
N SER A 754 -8.89 -11.75 -38.42
CA SER A 754 -8.85 -10.42 -39.06
C SER A 754 -8.65 -9.31 -38.03
N VAL A 755 -7.78 -8.34 -38.35
CA VAL A 755 -7.55 -7.13 -37.58
C VAL A 755 -7.70 -5.93 -38.51
N GLU A 756 -8.79 -5.20 -38.36
CA GLU A 756 -9.17 -4.08 -39.21
C GLU A 756 -9.23 -2.79 -38.41
N THR A 757 -8.59 -1.74 -38.92
CA THR A 757 -8.55 -0.43 -38.28
C THR A 757 -8.94 0.65 -39.29
N PHE A 758 -9.86 1.55 -38.96
CA PHE A 758 -10.44 2.49 -39.95
C PHE A 758 -10.07 3.96 -39.74
N GLY A 759 -9.79 4.39 -38.50
CA GLY A 759 -9.53 5.79 -38.19
C GLY A 759 -8.18 6.31 -38.71
N GLN A 760 -8.03 7.64 -38.84
CA GLN A 760 -6.73 8.26 -39.15
C GLN A 760 -5.69 7.94 -38.08
N PHE A 761 -4.42 7.79 -38.45
CA PHE A 761 -3.32 7.44 -37.54
C PHE A 761 -3.51 6.13 -36.76
N SER A 762 -4.41 5.26 -37.23
CA SER A 762 -4.63 3.95 -36.60
C SER A 762 -3.52 2.97 -36.97
N THR A 763 -3.29 2.00 -36.09
CA THR A 763 -2.31 0.94 -36.32
C THR A 763 -2.96 -0.42 -36.10
N ALA A 764 -2.87 -1.35 -37.06
CA ALA A 764 -3.50 -2.66 -36.90
C ALA A 764 -2.74 -3.55 -35.90
N LEU A 765 -1.45 -3.83 -36.14
CA LEU A 765 -0.63 -4.58 -35.19
C LEU A 765 0.66 -3.83 -34.86
N SER A 766 0.95 -3.67 -33.56
CA SER A 766 2.17 -3.05 -33.04
C SER A 766 2.79 -3.93 -31.95
N ALA A 767 4.06 -4.27 -32.10
CA ALA A 767 4.84 -5.00 -31.10
C ALA A 767 6.15 -4.25 -30.83
N MET A 768 6.45 -3.95 -29.55
CA MET A 768 7.65 -3.19 -29.18
C MET A 768 8.34 -3.76 -27.95
N SER A 769 9.64 -3.98 -28.03
CA SER A 769 10.47 -4.22 -26.85
C SER A 769 11.45 -3.07 -26.69
N VAL A 770 11.46 -2.42 -25.53
CA VAL A 770 12.21 -1.19 -25.30
C VAL A 770 13.01 -1.32 -24.00
N GLY A 771 14.31 -1.09 -24.08
CA GLY A 771 15.14 -0.94 -22.88
C GLY A 771 14.95 0.42 -22.22
N GLY A 772 15.13 0.48 -20.91
CA GLY A 772 15.07 1.72 -20.14
C GLY A 772 16.33 2.59 -20.30
N GLY A 773 16.20 3.89 -20.06
CA GLY A 773 17.35 4.80 -20.02
C GLY A 773 18.28 4.50 -18.83
N GLY A 774 19.58 4.76 -18.99
CA GLY A 774 20.55 4.69 -17.89
C GLY A 774 20.42 5.87 -16.92
N GLY A 775 20.97 5.70 -15.72
CA GLY A 775 20.97 6.71 -14.67
C GLY A 775 22.11 7.73 -14.77
N HIS A 776 21.95 8.88 -14.14
CA HIS A 776 23.00 9.91 -14.07
C HIS A 776 23.86 9.73 -12.81
N GLY A 777 25.17 9.99 -12.93
CA GLY A 777 26.04 10.13 -11.77
C GLY A 777 25.86 11.48 -11.07
N GLY A 778 26.18 11.54 -9.79
CA GLY A 778 26.11 12.77 -9.00
C GLY A 778 27.33 13.69 -9.18
N THR A 779 27.18 14.94 -8.76
CA THR A 779 28.28 15.93 -8.78
C THR A 779 29.26 15.67 -7.63
N GLY A 780 30.55 15.99 -7.82
CA GLY A 780 31.53 15.99 -6.74
C GLY A 780 32.26 17.33 -6.69
N ASP A 781 31.90 18.17 -5.73
CA ASP A 781 32.43 19.53 -5.60
C ASP A 781 33.19 19.71 -4.28
N THR A 782 34.38 20.30 -4.37
CA THR A 782 35.25 20.57 -3.21
C THR A 782 35.70 22.02 -3.16
N ALA A 783 35.71 22.60 -1.96
CA ALA A 783 36.35 23.86 -1.66
C ALA A 783 37.31 23.71 -0.47
N ALA A 784 38.39 24.50 -0.44
CA ALA A 784 39.22 24.67 0.74
C ALA A 784 39.77 26.10 0.75
N SER A 785 39.60 26.82 1.86
CA SER A 785 40.06 28.20 1.98
C SER A 785 41.00 28.39 3.19
N VAL A 786 42.08 29.13 2.97
CA VAL A 786 43.02 29.52 4.03
C VAL A 786 42.67 30.93 4.47
N GLY A 787 42.37 31.12 5.76
CA GLY A 787 41.88 32.40 6.29
C GLY A 787 42.88 33.56 6.18
N VAL A 788 44.20 33.30 6.12
CA VAL A 788 45.25 34.29 5.83
C VAL A 788 46.56 33.56 5.47
N SER A 789 47.21 33.90 4.36
CA SER A 789 48.56 33.46 3.99
C SER A 789 49.37 34.66 3.49
N TRP A 790 50.56 34.89 4.04
CA TRP A 790 51.41 36.04 3.72
C TRP A 790 52.64 35.59 2.93
N ASP A 791 52.91 36.26 1.81
CA ASP A 791 54.03 36.00 0.91
C ASP A 791 55.40 36.27 1.61
N PRO A 792 56.30 35.26 1.72
CA PRO A 792 57.60 35.41 2.36
C PRO A 792 58.59 36.32 1.60
N THR A 793 58.29 36.75 0.37
CA THR A 793 59.18 37.59 -0.45
C THR A 793 59.12 39.09 -0.11
N LEU A 794 58.12 39.54 0.67
CA LEU A 794 58.02 40.90 1.21
C LEU A 794 58.82 41.08 2.51
N SER A 795 60.10 40.69 2.51
CA SER A 795 60.96 40.67 3.70
C SER A 795 61.91 41.88 3.79
N LYS A 796 61.52 42.85 4.62
CA LYS A 796 62.44 43.66 5.46
C LYS A 796 61.74 44.36 6.63
N TRP A 797 60.42 44.58 6.57
CA TRP A 797 59.67 45.29 7.61
C TRP A 797 58.90 44.37 8.60
N VAL A 798 58.72 43.08 8.31
CA VAL A 798 57.81 42.18 9.05
C VAL A 798 58.53 41.12 9.91
N GLY A 799 59.84 41.25 10.13
CA GLY A 799 60.71 40.24 10.79
C GLY A 799 60.45 39.93 12.27
N LYS A 800 59.27 40.21 12.81
CA LYS A 800 58.86 39.89 14.20
C LYS A 800 57.51 39.18 14.33
N LEU A 801 56.83 38.87 13.23
CA LEU A 801 55.56 38.13 13.27
C LEU A 801 55.79 36.67 12.85
N PRO A 802 55.30 35.68 13.62
CA PRO A 802 55.34 34.27 13.21
C PRO A 802 54.51 34.10 11.91
N LEU A 803 55.14 33.53 10.89
CA LEU A 803 54.56 33.32 9.56
C LEU A 803 53.95 31.91 9.49
N ALA A 804 52.76 31.77 8.90
CA ALA A 804 52.08 30.49 8.76
C ALA A 804 52.30 29.86 7.38
N ASP A 805 52.70 28.59 7.35
CA ASP A 805 52.71 27.77 6.12
C ASP A 805 51.33 27.13 5.89
N SER A 806 50.88 27.02 4.64
CA SER A 806 49.62 26.32 4.29
C SER A 806 49.85 25.13 3.35
N ILE A 807 49.29 23.98 3.68
CA ILE A 807 49.20 22.79 2.80
C ILE A 807 47.72 22.54 2.54
N THR A 808 47.30 22.60 1.27
CA THR A 808 45.91 22.40 0.85
C THR A 808 45.82 21.34 -0.23
N VAL A 809 45.03 20.30 0.01
CA VAL A 809 44.70 19.25 -0.95
C VAL A 809 43.19 19.23 -1.16
N THR A 810 42.74 19.37 -2.42
CA THR A 810 41.32 19.27 -2.79
C THR A 810 41.16 18.29 -3.95
N ALA A 811 40.15 17.42 -3.88
CA ALA A 811 39.85 16.46 -4.93
C ALA A 811 38.34 16.27 -5.08
N GLY A 812 37.78 16.84 -6.16
CA GLY A 812 36.40 16.63 -6.59
C GLY A 812 36.33 15.64 -7.74
N LEU A 813 35.50 14.60 -7.60
CA LEU A 813 35.27 13.58 -8.62
C LEU A 813 33.75 13.41 -8.81
N GLY A 814 33.25 13.62 -10.02
CA GLY A 814 31.85 13.29 -10.34
C GLY A 814 31.60 11.78 -10.28
N GLY A 815 30.34 11.39 -10.14
CA GLY A 815 29.90 10.01 -10.23
C GLY A 815 29.80 9.52 -11.68
N SER A 816 29.97 8.22 -11.89
CA SER A 816 29.72 7.60 -13.20
C SER A 816 28.22 7.50 -13.48
N GLY A 817 27.82 7.71 -14.74
CA GLY A 817 26.46 7.35 -15.18
C GLY A 817 26.28 5.83 -15.28
N GLY A 818 25.02 5.38 -15.39
CA GLY A 818 24.66 4.00 -15.68
C GLY A 818 24.40 3.76 -17.17
N GLY A 819 24.61 2.52 -17.63
CA GLY A 819 24.26 2.12 -18.99
C GLY A 819 22.75 2.04 -19.22
N GLY A 820 22.30 2.25 -20.46
CA GLY A 820 20.91 1.99 -20.84
C GLY A 820 20.63 0.48 -20.94
N GLY A 821 19.35 0.11 -20.89
CA GLY A 821 18.89 -1.24 -21.17
C GLY A 821 18.75 -1.51 -22.66
N ALA A 822 18.79 -2.78 -23.04
CA ALA A 822 18.49 -3.24 -24.40
C ALA A 822 17.00 -3.64 -24.53
N GLY A 823 16.43 -3.51 -25.72
CA GLY A 823 15.20 -4.20 -26.09
C GLY A 823 15.43 -5.71 -26.24
N GLY A 824 14.36 -6.47 -26.12
CA GLY A 824 14.32 -7.92 -26.30
C GLY A 824 13.82 -8.33 -27.69
N GLU A 825 13.83 -9.64 -27.96
CA GLU A 825 13.34 -10.20 -29.23
C GLU A 825 11.88 -9.79 -29.51
N VAL A 826 11.62 -9.27 -30.72
CA VAL A 826 10.27 -8.97 -31.19
C VAL A 826 9.91 -9.86 -32.37
N ALA A 827 8.86 -10.66 -32.20
CA ALA A 827 8.29 -11.53 -33.22
C ALA A 827 6.84 -11.13 -33.50
N LEU A 828 6.56 -10.68 -34.73
CA LEU A 828 5.19 -10.37 -35.18
C LEU A 828 4.84 -11.26 -36.36
N LYS A 829 3.85 -12.15 -36.16
CA LYS A 829 3.38 -13.12 -37.14
C LYS A 829 1.91 -12.89 -37.45
N ASN A 830 1.63 -12.28 -38.60
CA ASN A 830 0.27 -12.19 -39.13
C ASN A 830 0.02 -13.33 -40.13
N LEU A 831 -0.89 -14.24 -39.77
CA LEU A 831 -1.39 -15.34 -40.60
C LEU A 831 -2.79 -15.04 -41.17
N GLY A 832 -3.46 -13.99 -40.68
CA GLY A 832 -4.76 -13.53 -41.13
C GLY A 832 -4.70 -12.21 -41.91
N THR A 833 -5.77 -11.42 -41.85
CA THR A 833 -5.83 -10.09 -42.50
C THR A 833 -5.46 -9.00 -41.50
N ALA A 834 -4.51 -8.13 -41.86
CA ALA A 834 -4.24 -6.88 -41.14
C ALA A 834 -4.47 -5.71 -42.08
N ALA A 835 -5.55 -4.96 -41.87
CA ALA A 835 -5.98 -3.89 -42.78
C ALA A 835 -6.14 -2.55 -42.05
N THR A 836 -5.80 -1.50 -42.78
CA THR A 836 -5.98 -0.10 -42.34
C THR A 836 -6.77 0.66 -43.40
N GLY A 837 -7.76 1.45 -42.98
CA GLY A 837 -8.63 2.23 -43.86
C GLY A 837 -8.43 3.75 -43.78
N GLY A 838 -7.68 4.24 -42.79
CA GLY A 838 -7.48 5.67 -42.54
C GLY A 838 -6.20 6.24 -43.17
N THR A 839 -6.13 7.56 -43.35
CA THR A 839 -4.89 8.24 -43.78
C THR A 839 -3.81 8.21 -42.69
N ASN A 840 -2.54 8.08 -43.08
CA ASN A 840 -1.36 7.96 -42.18
C ASN A 840 -1.45 6.79 -41.19
N SER A 841 -2.03 5.68 -41.61
CA SER A 841 -2.20 4.46 -40.82
C SER A 841 -1.07 3.45 -41.07
N VAL A 842 -0.83 2.57 -40.11
CA VAL A 842 0.23 1.56 -40.16
C VAL A 842 -0.37 0.17 -40.00
N ALA A 843 -0.21 -0.70 -40.99
CA ALA A 843 -0.75 -2.07 -40.89
C ALA A 843 0.04 -2.92 -39.89
N LEU A 844 1.38 -2.83 -39.91
CA LEU A 844 2.28 -3.68 -39.13
C LEU A 844 3.45 -2.82 -38.63
N SER A 845 3.74 -2.88 -37.34
CA SER A 845 4.92 -2.26 -36.71
C SER A 845 5.58 -3.21 -35.73
N ALA A 846 6.90 -3.39 -35.86
CA ALA A 846 7.73 -4.19 -34.96
C ALA A 846 9.03 -3.42 -34.67
N ILE A 847 9.29 -3.12 -33.39
CA ILE A 847 10.44 -2.32 -32.96
C ILE A 847 11.14 -3.01 -31.78
N SER A 848 12.44 -3.22 -31.87
CA SER A 848 13.30 -3.74 -30.80
C SER A 848 14.34 -2.71 -30.38
#